data_AF-A0A1L9RZB7-F1
#
_entry.id   AF-A0A1L9RZB7-F1
#
_cell.length_a   1.000
_cell.length_b   1.000
_cell.length_c   1.000
_cell.angle_alpha   90.00
_cell.angle_beta   90.00
_cell.angle_gamma   90.00
#
_symmetry.space_group_name_H-M   'P 1'
#
loop_
_entity.id
_entity.type
_entity.pdbx_description
1 polymer ?
#
loop_
_entity_poly.entity_id
_entity_poly.type
_entity_poly.pdbx_seq_one_letter_code
_entity_poly.pdbx_strand_id
1 'polypeptide(L)'
;MGSVGRSQDNSRLAVLVVSITIFVLASIFVALRFVCRVFVVRRVEQHDLWMLLAWVIDFAFSFSLFYAVKKGFGLPIANISLENSTSVTRAIYAFTVLYNPALMAVKTSILVFYMTLVKSEKLLRIINYSTLLVVNVAGLALTLITAFRCHPVEAAYNPLLSPTASCIDIITLSLCSAPVNIITDIVMLLIPLPILTKLRLPRRQKIILIITFSFGFFVTVVDVVRIVYLQYAATNTQMDRQSMDMRNANNIKISPHAALSFMWSIVEVNTSVICGCVPSLKPLVARIVPKVIGVSDKDSKRTSDAQSESLESPAIECPQPKPSPVRIRPEHPPSGSIDIQTCISCDYSARGAIRGTNRTISPVSSPSRVQFFDFVNTRQPVNMLNLSNKESIVPVAIVTIIFFLWGFSYGLLGTLTGQLQTTLKLDGWKSLGIHAAYFGGYTVSPLLIGRTVLKKGGYKPTFITGLFIYACGALIFWPSAVLTSYPAFTISNFIVGSGLSVLETAANSFVVLCGPLENAEIRLSITQGVQAIATVFSTLLAKKVFFTTVSISSIINVQWTYLSIALFDAILALILYYLPIPEAPDESLEARNRHQDGTSKQVLGLPIIWVTLALGFSSQYLYVASQEIFSTSFDSLVQTTYPRSRISSFDYMTIGHALFAVGRFLTALTLCFLKPRYVLMIAYIGMIVFTIICMKTSSVTAIAMALMIYLFESGAFSIIFAISLRGMGRHTKTAASLQATAVGGGAFLPFAQYAVSLSHGTSYSYAVLVATFSAGAIFPLYLNLVPAAKRQVDPVPHEHFGNSHRRHHMNQKSVC
;
A
#
# COMPACT_ATOMS: atom_id res chain seq x y z
N MET A 1 -26.08 -34.14 32.05
CA MET A 1 -26.92 -33.22 31.23
C MET A 1 -26.94 -31.78 31.74
N GLY A 2 -27.28 -31.50 33.01
CA GLY A 2 -27.55 -30.13 33.50
C GLY A 2 -26.45 -29.06 33.32
N SER A 3 -25.17 -29.43 33.24
CA SER A 3 -24.06 -28.47 33.02
C SER A 3 -24.04 -27.86 31.62
N VAL A 4 -24.43 -28.61 30.59
CA VAL A 4 -24.37 -28.17 29.17
C VAL A 4 -25.53 -27.24 28.82
N GLY A 5 -26.74 -27.48 29.36
CA GLY A 5 -27.86 -26.55 29.18
C GLY A 5 -27.56 -25.18 29.78
N ARG A 6 -26.95 -25.14 30.97
CA ARG A 6 -26.66 -23.92 31.72
C ARG A 6 -25.63 -23.01 31.03
N SER A 7 -24.70 -23.55 30.25
CA SER A 7 -23.79 -22.74 29.42
C SER A 7 -24.42 -22.27 28.11
N GLN A 8 -25.34 -23.04 27.54
CA GLN A 8 -26.01 -22.69 26.28
C GLN A 8 -27.05 -21.57 26.47
N ASP A 9 -27.83 -21.58 27.55
CA ASP A 9 -28.76 -20.47 27.84
C ASP A 9 -28.04 -19.16 28.21
N ASN A 10 -26.93 -19.24 28.96
CA ASN A 10 -26.05 -18.07 29.20
C ASN A 10 -25.57 -17.44 27.88
N SER A 11 -25.26 -18.26 26.88
CA SER A 11 -24.81 -17.79 25.57
C SER A 11 -25.91 -17.05 24.79
N ARG A 12 -27.16 -17.55 24.86
CA ARG A 12 -28.33 -16.90 24.22
C ARG A 12 -28.69 -15.58 24.91
N LEU A 13 -28.58 -15.52 26.23
CA LEU A 13 -28.76 -14.29 27.00
C LEU A 13 -27.71 -13.23 26.63
N ALA A 14 -26.43 -13.62 26.54
CA ALA A 14 -25.35 -12.72 26.13
C ALA A 14 -25.58 -12.12 24.74
N VAL A 15 -25.98 -12.95 23.75
CA VAL A 15 -26.33 -12.50 22.39
C VAL A 15 -27.42 -11.43 22.40
N LEU A 16 -28.50 -11.62 23.17
CA LEU A 16 -29.57 -10.62 23.29
C LEU A 16 -29.11 -9.34 24.00
N VAL A 17 -28.44 -9.44 25.15
CA VAL A 17 -28.02 -8.28 25.94
C VAL A 17 -27.04 -7.41 25.16
N VAL A 18 -26.03 -7.99 24.51
CA VAL A 18 -25.05 -7.24 23.70
C VAL A 18 -25.73 -6.59 22.49
N SER A 19 -26.58 -7.33 21.77
CA SER A 19 -27.24 -6.82 20.57
C SER A 19 -28.25 -5.70 20.87
N ILE A 20 -29.01 -5.80 21.97
CA ILE A 20 -29.96 -4.76 22.39
C ILE A 20 -29.22 -3.52 22.88
N THR A 21 -28.17 -3.67 23.69
CA THR A 21 -27.43 -2.51 24.25
C THR A 21 -26.70 -1.71 23.18
N ILE A 22 -26.07 -2.36 22.19
CA ILE A 22 -25.42 -1.65 21.08
C ILE A 22 -26.45 -0.97 20.16
N PHE A 23 -27.61 -1.58 19.93
CA PHE A 23 -28.69 -0.99 19.12
C PHE A 23 -29.33 0.24 19.76
N VAL A 24 -29.58 0.19 21.07
CA VAL A 24 -30.06 1.36 21.83
C VAL A 24 -29.02 2.48 21.79
N LEU A 25 -27.72 2.15 21.94
CA LEU A 25 -26.65 3.14 21.86
C LEU A 25 -26.57 3.80 20.47
N ALA A 26 -26.60 3.03 19.38
CA ALA A 26 -26.59 3.57 18.03
C ALA A 26 -27.80 4.46 17.74
N SER A 27 -28.99 4.03 18.18
CA SER A 27 -30.23 4.82 18.07
C SER A 27 -30.13 6.17 18.79
N ILE A 28 -29.49 6.22 19.97
CA ILE A 28 -29.22 7.48 20.69
C ILE A 28 -28.26 8.38 19.88
N PHE A 29 -27.20 7.83 19.27
CA PHE A 29 -26.27 8.60 18.43
C PHE A 29 -26.95 9.17 17.17
N VAL A 30 -27.86 8.42 16.53
CA VAL A 30 -28.67 8.90 15.39
C VAL A 30 -29.61 10.02 15.84
N ALA A 31 -30.32 9.86 16.97
CA ALA A 31 -31.20 10.89 17.52
C ALA A 31 -30.42 12.19 17.86
N LEU A 32 -29.27 12.09 18.52
CA LEU A 32 -28.39 13.23 18.82
C LEU A 32 -27.89 13.93 17.55
N ARG A 33 -27.59 13.17 16.49
CA ARG A 33 -27.23 13.71 15.17
C ARG A 33 -28.37 14.53 14.56
N PHE A 34 -29.60 14.00 14.56
CA PHE A 34 -30.75 14.73 14.05
C PHE A 34 -31.08 15.97 14.88
N VAL A 35 -31.00 15.89 16.21
CA VAL A 35 -31.15 17.06 17.10
C VAL A 35 -30.10 18.13 16.78
N CYS A 36 -28.85 17.74 16.57
CA CYS A 36 -27.79 18.67 16.15
C CYS A 36 -28.08 19.30 14.78
N ARG A 37 -28.49 18.51 13.78
CA ARG A 37 -28.75 18.98 12.41
C ARG A 37 -29.97 19.89 12.29
N VAL A 38 -31.07 19.54 12.95
CA VAL A 38 -32.34 20.27 12.90
C VAL A 38 -32.31 21.52 13.79
N PHE A 39 -31.92 21.40 15.06
CA PHE A 39 -32.05 22.52 16.02
C PHE A 39 -30.80 23.40 16.14
N VAL A 40 -29.59 22.83 16.03
CA VAL A 40 -28.34 23.58 16.22
C VAL A 40 -27.78 24.12 14.91
N VAL A 41 -27.70 23.29 13.86
CA VAL A 41 -27.17 23.67 12.54
C VAL A 41 -28.27 24.24 11.63
N ARG A 42 -29.55 23.89 11.87
CA ARG A 42 -30.71 24.26 11.05
C ARG A 42 -30.56 23.91 9.57
N ARG A 43 -29.83 22.82 9.28
CA ARG A 43 -29.61 22.30 7.92
C ARG A 43 -29.46 20.78 7.93
N VAL A 44 -30.40 20.11 7.28
CA VAL A 44 -30.31 18.70 6.91
C VAL A 44 -29.63 18.61 5.55
N GLU A 45 -28.69 17.68 5.39
CA GLU A 45 -27.93 17.47 4.16
C GLU A 45 -28.07 16.00 3.69
N GLN A 46 -27.69 15.68 2.45
CA GLN A 46 -27.99 14.37 1.84
C GLN A 46 -27.46 13.16 2.63
N HIS A 47 -26.30 13.28 3.29
CA HIS A 47 -25.75 12.22 4.14
C HIS A 47 -26.52 12.01 5.45
N ASP A 48 -27.35 12.95 5.88
CA ASP A 48 -28.27 12.74 7.01
C ASP A 48 -29.45 11.85 6.60
N LEU A 49 -30.01 12.06 5.39
CA LEU A 49 -31.06 11.19 4.84
C LEU A 49 -30.58 9.75 4.64
N TRP A 50 -29.37 9.55 4.13
CA TRP A 50 -28.75 8.21 4.02
C TRP A 50 -28.53 7.54 5.38
N MET A 51 -28.22 8.30 6.43
CA MET A 51 -28.10 7.75 7.80
C MET A 51 -29.46 7.36 8.40
N LEU A 52 -30.54 8.10 8.09
CA LEU A 52 -31.89 7.70 8.49
C LEU A 52 -32.33 6.41 7.80
N LEU A 53 -32.11 6.31 6.49
CA LEU A 53 -32.39 5.08 5.73
C LEU A 53 -31.59 3.89 6.29
N ALA A 54 -30.30 4.08 6.59
CA ALA A 54 -29.47 3.06 7.23
C ALA A 54 -30.04 2.58 8.57
N TRP A 55 -30.46 3.50 9.45
CA TRP A 55 -31.05 3.16 10.75
C TRP A 55 -32.39 2.43 10.63
N VAL A 56 -33.24 2.77 9.65
CA VAL A 56 -34.50 2.05 9.40
C VAL A 56 -34.24 0.61 8.96
N ILE A 57 -33.22 0.37 8.12
CA ILE A 57 -32.81 -0.98 7.70
C ILE A 57 -32.19 -1.74 8.89
N ASP A 58 -31.33 -1.09 9.67
CA ASP A 58 -30.69 -1.66 10.87
C ASP A 58 -31.70 -2.03 11.98
N PHE A 59 -32.77 -1.25 12.15
CA PHE A 59 -33.89 -1.62 13.03
C PHE A 59 -34.55 -2.93 12.59
N ALA A 60 -34.88 -3.08 11.30
CA ALA A 60 -35.48 -4.31 10.76
C ALA A 60 -34.52 -5.52 10.83
N PHE A 61 -33.22 -5.28 10.58
CA PHE A 61 -32.14 -6.25 10.72
C PHE A 61 -32.00 -6.74 12.17
N SER A 62 -31.84 -5.82 13.12
CA SER A 62 -31.71 -6.13 14.55
C SER A 62 -32.96 -6.82 15.12
N PHE A 63 -34.16 -6.34 14.75
CA PHE A 63 -35.43 -6.97 15.12
C PHE A 63 -35.54 -8.42 14.62
N SER A 64 -35.03 -8.72 13.42
CA SER A 64 -35.03 -10.08 12.87
C SER A 64 -34.24 -11.06 13.75
N LEU A 65 -33.10 -10.64 14.32
CA LEU A 65 -32.37 -11.49 15.28
C LEU A 65 -33.11 -11.63 16.61
N PHE A 66 -33.67 -10.53 17.15
CA PHE A 66 -34.42 -10.58 18.42
C PHE A 66 -35.60 -11.55 18.33
N TYR A 67 -36.34 -11.54 17.21
CA TYR A 67 -37.40 -12.50 16.93
C TYR A 67 -36.87 -13.93 16.79
N ALA A 68 -35.77 -14.14 16.05
CA ALA A 68 -35.17 -15.47 15.87
C ALA A 68 -34.73 -16.10 17.20
N VAL A 69 -34.02 -15.37 18.07
CA VAL A 69 -33.56 -15.87 19.38
C VAL A 69 -34.73 -16.15 20.32
N LYS A 70 -35.76 -15.30 20.30
CA LYS A 70 -37.02 -15.53 21.04
C LYS A 70 -37.75 -16.79 20.58
N LYS A 71 -37.73 -17.09 19.27
CA LYS A 71 -38.32 -18.30 18.68
C LYS A 71 -37.45 -19.57 18.80
N GLY A 72 -36.23 -19.48 19.32
CA GLY A 72 -35.40 -20.64 19.66
C GLY A 72 -33.99 -20.67 19.03
N PHE A 73 -33.60 -19.66 18.25
CA PHE A 73 -32.24 -19.59 17.69
C PHE A 73 -31.17 -19.64 18.81
N GLY A 74 -30.10 -20.39 18.55
CA GLY A 74 -29.05 -20.72 19.52
C GLY A 74 -29.30 -21.98 20.37
N LEU A 75 -30.46 -22.64 20.27
CA LEU A 75 -30.70 -23.97 20.85
C LEU A 75 -30.26 -25.11 19.91
N PRO A 76 -30.04 -26.34 20.41
CA PRO A 76 -29.88 -27.53 19.56
C PRO A 76 -31.19 -27.83 18.81
N ILE A 77 -31.13 -28.35 17.59
CA ILE A 77 -32.32 -28.57 16.75
C ILE A 77 -33.36 -29.47 17.43
N ALA A 78 -32.91 -30.50 18.17
CA ALA A 78 -33.78 -31.41 18.93
C ALA A 78 -34.68 -30.72 19.98
N ASN A 79 -34.36 -29.48 20.38
CA ASN A 79 -35.13 -28.70 21.35
C ASN A 79 -36.05 -27.65 20.69
N ILE A 80 -36.17 -27.62 19.36
CA ILE A 80 -36.99 -26.65 18.62
C ILE A 80 -38.23 -27.34 18.05
N SER A 81 -39.43 -26.88 18.47
CA SER A 81 -40.69 -27.34 17.88
C SER A 81 -40.74 -27.07 16.37
N LEU A 82 -41.25 -28.01 15.58
CA LEU A 82 -41.35 -27.93 14.11
C LEU A 82 -41.95 -26.61 13.61
N GLU A 83 -42.98 -26.10 14.29
CA GLU A 83 -43.64 -24.83 13.98
C GLU A 83 -42.70 -23.62 14.17
N ASN A 84 -41.89 -23.63 15.22
CA ASN A 84 -40.92 -22.58 15.51
C ASN A 84 -39.72 -22.63 14.56
N SER A 85 -39.30 -23.81 14.08
CA SER A 85 -38.21 -23.95 13.12
C SER A 85 -38.43 -23.12 11.85
N THR A 86 -39.63 -23.17 11.26
CA THR A 86 -39.97 -22.35 10.08
C THR A 86 -39.97 -20.85 10.40
N SER A 87 -40.39 -20.46 11.61
CA SER A 87 -40.33 -19.06 12.07
C SER A 87 -38.87 -18.57 12.22
N VAL A 88 -37.98 -19.42 12.73
CA VAL A 88 -36.55 -19.12 12.90
C VAL A 88 -35.85 -18.98 11.54
N THR A 89 -36.06 -19.91 10.60
CA THR A 89 -35.39 -19.87 9.29
C THR A 89 -35.79 -18.63 8.48
N ARG A 90 -37.07 -18.23 8.50
CA ARG A 90 -37.55 -17.01 7.83
C ARG A 90 -36.93 -15.74 8.42
N ALA A 91 -36.78 -15.67 9.74
CA ALA A 91 -36.13 -14.53 10.42
C ALA A 91 -34.62 -14.49 10.16
N ILE A 92 -33.95 -15.63 10.09
CA ILE A 92 -32.53 -15.75 9.68
C ILE A 92 -32.34 -15.28 8.23
N TYR A 93 -33.21 -15.70 7.32
CA TYR A 93 -33.16 -15.27 5.92
C TYR A 93 -33.29 -13.73 5.81
N ALA A 94 -34.30 -13.14 6.45
CA ALA A 94 -34.47 -11.68 6.51
C ALA A 94 -33.23 -10.96 7.08
N PHE A 95 -32.67 -11.46 8.19
CA PHE A 95 -31.43 -10.95 8.77
C PHE A 95 -30.27 -10.97 7.77
N THR A 96 -30.04 -12.08 7.07
CA THR A 96 -28.93 -12.20 6.11
C THR A 96 -29.10 -11.28 4.89
N VAL A 97 -30.33 -11.04 4.44
CA VAL A 97 -30.61 -10.14 3.30
C VAL A 97 -30.48 -8.67 3.69
N LEU A 98 -30.91 -8.28 4.90
CA LEU A 98 -30.89 -6.87 5.36
C LEU A 98 -29.49 -6.38 5.78
N TYR A 99 -28.57 -7.29 6.12
CA TYR A 99 -27.20 -6.96 6.52
C TYR A 99 -26.41 -6.13 5.48
N ASN A 100 -26.37 -6.57 4.22
CA ASN A 100 -25.59 -5.89 3.18
C ASN A 100 -26.14 -4.47 2.86
N PRO A 101 -27.47 -4.26 2.68
CA PRO A 101 -28.06 -2.93 2.53
C PRO A 101 -27.82 -1.99 3.71
N ALA A 102 -27.84 -2.51 4.95
CA ALA A 102 -27.60 -1.69 6.14
C ALA A 102 -26.20 -1.05 6.09
N LEU A 103 -25.15 -1.87 5.91
CA LEU A 103 -23.78 -1.37 5.76
C LEU A 103 -23.64 -0.45 4.54
N MET A 104 -24.18 -0.84 3.38
CA MET A 104 -24.10 -0.03 2.16
C MET A 104 -24.65 1.39 2.37
N ALA A 105 -25.77 1.54 3.09
CA ALA A 105 -26.37 2.82 3.43
C ALA A 105 -25.52 3.63 4.43
N VAL A 106 -24.98 3.00 5.48
CA VAL A 106 -24.07 3.66 6.46
C VAL A 106 -22.82 4.19 5.75
N LYS A 107 -22.13 3.33 4.98
CA LYS A 107 -20.90 3.65 4.24
C LYS A 107 -21.15 4.76 3.21
N THR A 108 -22.31 4.73 2.54
CA THR A 108 -22.76 5.79 1.64
C THR A 108 -22.94 7.13 2.36
N SER A 109 -23.57 7.15 3.54
CA SER A 109 -23.66 8.37 4.37
C SER A 109 -22.26 8.94 4.70
N ILE A 110 -21.31 8.09 5.10
CA ILE A 110 -19.95 8.52 5.45
C ILE A 110 -19.22 9.09 4.23
N LEU A 111 -19.30 8.43 3.08
CA LEU A 111 -18.65 8.87 1.84
C LEU A 111 -19.27 10.16 1.27
N VAL A 112 -20.60 10.33 1.35
CA VAL A 112 -21.27 11.60 0.97
C VAL A 112 -20.89 12.72 1.93
N PHE A 113 -20.76 12.45 3.24
CA PHE A 113 -20.22 13.42 4.19
C PHE A 113 -18.80 13.85 3.83
N TYR A 114 -17.91 12.91 3.48
CA TYR A 114 -16.55 13.24 3.06
C TYR A 114 -16.50 14.06 1.77
N MET A 115 -17.42 13.87 0.80
CA MET A 115 -17.53 14.77 -0.36
C MET A 115 -17.72 16.25 0.03
N THR A 116 -18.40 16.52 1.17
CA THR A 116 -18.58 17.90 1.66
C THR A 116 -17.28 18.53 2.17
N LEU A 117 -16.35 17.71 2.69
CA LEU A 117 -15.04 18.12 3.21
C LEU A 117 -14.00 18.26 2.09
N VAL A 118 -14.00 17.33 1.13
CA VAL A 118 -12.97 17.14 0.09
C VAL A 118 -13.14 18.12 -1.09
N LYS A 119 -13.69 19.33 -0.85
CA LYS A 119 -14.01 20.28 -1.92
C LYS A 119 -12.79 20.85 -2.65
N SER A 120 -11.65 21.04 -1.97
CA SER A 120 -10.46 21.65 -2.57
C SER A 120 -9.57 20.70 -3.39
N GLU A 121 -9.55 19.41 -3.06
CA GLU A 121 -8.53 18.46 -3.53
C GLU A 121 -9.08 17.53 -4.61
N LYS A 122 -8.76 17.81 -5.89
CA LYS A 122 -9.29 17.06 -7.05
C LYS A 122 -9.02 15.55 -6.97
N LEU A 123 -7.83 15.15 -6.53
CA LEU A 123 -7.43 13.74 -6.44
C LEU A 123 -8.25 12.98 -5.39
N LEU A 124 -8.33 13.51 -4.17
CA LEU A 124 -9.10 12.91 -3.08
C LEU A 124 -10.60 12.83 -3.43
N ARG A 125 -11.12 13.81 -4.18
CA ARG A 125 -12.51 13.80 -4.67
C ARG A 125 -12.76 12.64 -5.64
N ILE A 126 -11.84 12.37 -6.56
CA ILE A 126 -11.93 11.24 -7.50
C ILE A 126 -11.88 9.91 -6.74
N ILE A 127 -10.97 9.78 -5.77
CA ILE A 127 -10.88 8.58 -4.92
C ILE A 127 -12.21 8.34 -4.19
N ASN A 128 -12.77 9.36 -3.52
CA ASN A 128 -14.02 9.23 -2.78
C ASN A 128 -15.23 8.89 -3.67
N TYR A 129 -15.30 9.42 -4.89
CA TYR A 129 -16.33 9.01 -5.87
C TYR A 129 -16.15 7.54 -6.30
N SER A 130 -14.91 7.09 -6.51
CA SER A 130 -14.61 5.69 -6.85
C SER A 130 -15.02 4.74 -5.71
N THR A 131 -14.71 5.08 -4.45
CA THR A 131 -15.14 4.31 -3.28
C THR A 131 -16.66 4.26 -3.15
N LEU A 132 -17.35 5.38 -3.38
CA LEU A 132 -18.81 5.46 -3.35
C LEU A 132 -19.46 4.54 -4.39
N LEU A 133 -18.91 4.49 -5.60
CA LEU A 133 -19.34 3.57 -6.66
C LEU A 133 -19.11 2.11 -6.26
N VAL A 134 -17.90 1.77 -5.79
CA VAL A 134 -17.54 0.40 -5.38
C VAL A 134 -18.45 -0.10 -4.25
N VAL A 135 -18.66 0.72 -3.20
CA VAL A 135 -19.54 0.37 -2.06
C VAL A 135 -20.97 0.05 -2.52
N ASN A 136 -21.55 0.88 -3.40
CA ASN A 136 -22.94 0.69 -3.83
C ASN A 136 -23.09 -0.45 -4.84
N VAL A 137 -22.18 -0.58 -5.81
CA VAL A 137 -22.22 -1.68 -6.80
C VAL A 137 -21.97 -3.04 -6.13
N ALA A 138 -20.96 -3.14 -5.26
CA ALA A 138 -20.68 -4.39 -4.55
C ALA A 138 -21.77 -4.71 -3.50
N GLY A 139 -22.25 -3.71 -2.75
CA GLY A 139 -23.34 -3.87 -1.78
C GLY A 139 -24.63 -4.37 -2.44
N LEU A 140 -25.01 -3.78 -3.59
CA LEU A 140 -26.16 -4.23 -4.37
C LEU A 140 -25.95 -5.66 -4.92
N ALA A 141 -24.81 -5.95 -5.53
CA ALA A 141 -24.51 -7.28 -6.08
C ALA A 141 -24.54 -8.37 -4.98
N LEU A 142 -23.91 -8.12 -3.83
CA LEU A 142 -23.93 -9.03 -2.68
C LEU A 142 -25.35 -9.19 -2.10
N THR A 143 -26.16 -8.13 -2.07
CA THR A 143 -27.56 -8.21 -1.64
C THR A 143 -28.38 -9.12 -2.56
N LEU A 144 -28.23 -8.96 -3.88
CA LEU A 144 -28.90 -9.80 -4.87
C LEU A 144 -28.47 -11.27 -4.77
N ILE A 145 -27.16 -11.54 -4.61
CA ILE A 145 -26.65 -12.92 -4.46
C ILE A 145 -27.16 -13.55 -3.15
N THR A 146 -27.24 -12.82 -2.03
CA THR A 146 -27.80 -13.34 -0.78
C THR A 146 -29.31 -13.60 -0.88
N ALA A 147 -30.07 -12.73 -1.56
CA ALA A 147 -31.50 -12.92 -1.76
C ALA A 147 -31.81 -14.13 -2.67
N PHE A 148 -31.13 -14.21 -3.82
CA PHE A 148 -31.35 -15.29 -4.81
C PHE A 148 -30.42 -16.50 -4.60
N ARG A 149 -29.96 -16.74 -3.36
CA ARG A 149 -28.95 -17.76 -3.02
C ARG A 149 -29.35 -19.23 -3.25
N CYS A 150 -30.60 -19.50 -3.61
CA CYS A 150 -31.15 -20.83 -3.86
C CYS A 150 -32.04 -20.82 -5.11
N HIS A 151 -32.02 -21.92 -5.86
CA HIS A 151 -32.96 -22.20 -6.93
C HIS A 151 -33.76 -23.47 -6.59
N PRO A 152 -35.08 -23.37 -6.33
CA PRO A 152 -35.88 -22.15 -6.17
C PRO A 152 -35.55 -21.39 -4.87
N VAL A 153 -35.91 -20.10 -4.81
CA VAL A 153 -35.62 -19.22 -3.65
C VAL A 153 -36.30 -19.73 -2.37
N GLU A 154 -37.45 -20.40 -2.49
CA GLU A 154 -38.22 -20.91 -1.35
C GLU A 154 -37.42 -21.89 -0.47
N ALA A 155 -36.49 -22.64 -1.05
CA ALA A 155 -35.62 -23.55 -0.33
C ALA A 155 -34.70 -22.83 0.69
N ALA A 156 -34.46 -21.51 0.51
CA ALA A 156 -33.68 -20.71 1.45
C ALA A 156 -34.40 -20.48 2.80
N TYR A 157 -35.73 -20.61 2.86
CA TYR A 157 -36.53 -20.39 4.07
C TYR A 157 -37.50 -21.53 4.44
N ASN A 158 -37.82 -22.44 3.52
CA ASN A 158 -38.64 -23.64 3.72
C ASN A 158 -37.87 -24.92 3.27
N PRO A 159 -36.79 -25.34 3.95
CA PRO A 159 -35.91 -26.42 3.47
C PRO A 159 -36.57 -27.81 3.39
N LEU A 160 -37.70 -28.02 4.07
CA LEU A 160 -38.46 -29.28 4.05
C LEU A 160 -39.23 -29.51 2.73
N LEU A 161 -39.33 -28.52 1.85
CA LEU A 161 -40.24 -28.55 0.69
C LEU A 161 -39.53 -28.89 -0.64
N SER A 162 -38.20 -29.06 -0.68
CA SER A 162 -37.46 -29.20 -1.94
C SER A 162 -36.12 -29.97 -1.76
N PRO A 163 -36.14 -31.32 -1.76
CA PRO A 163 -34.93 -32.13 -1.64
C PRO A 163 -33.97 -32.04 -2.85
N THR A 164 -34.41 -31.45 -3.95
CA THR A 164 -33.66 -31.26 -5.20
C THR A 164 -33.13 -29.83 -5.40
N ALA A 165 -33.32 -28.92 -4.43
CA ALA A 165 -32.91 -27.52 -4.56
C ALA A 165 -31.39 -27.35 -4.53
N SER A 166 -30.86 -26.49 -5.42
CA SER A 166 -29.45 -26.08 -5.40
C SER A 166 -29.32 -24.75 -4.67
N CYS A 167 -28.42 -24.68 -3.68
CA CYS A 167 -28.20 -23.51 -2.84
C CYS A 167 -26.70 -23.21 -2.69
N ILE A 168 -26.35 -21.93 -2.80
CA ILE A 168 -25.02 -21.41 -2.45
C ILE A 168 -24.90 -21.41 -0.92
N ASP A 169 -23.78 -21.92 -0.40
CA ASP A 169 -23.53 -21.91 1.04
C ASP A 169 -23.31 -20.50 1.60
N ILE A 170 -23.87 -20.27 2.80
CA ILE A 170 -23.87 -18.97 3.46
C ILE A 170 -22.49 -18.60 4.02
N ILE A 171 -21.69 -19.59 4.44
CA ILE A 171 -20.32 -19.34 4.93
C ILE A 171 -19.44 -18.96 3.73
N THR A 172 -19.49 -19.72 2.64
CA THR A 172 -18.79 -19.38 1.38
C THR A 172 -19.11 -17.96 0.94
N LEU A 173 -20.40 -17.59 0.85
CA LEU A 173 -20.82 -16.24 0.43
C LEU A 173 -20.34 -15.14 1.40
N SER A 174 -20.40 -15.39 2.71
CA SER A 174 -19.95 -14.43 3.73
C SER A 174 -18.43 -14.24 3.73
N LEU A 175 -17.66 -15.32 3.56
CA LEU A 175 -16.20 -15.25 3.44
C LEU A 175 -15.77 -14.55 2.14
N CYS A 176 -16.58 -14.59 1.09
CA CYS A 176 -16.32 -13.83 -0.14
C CYS A 176 -16.63 -12.33 0.02
N SER A 177 -17.63 -11.96 0.82
CA SER A 177 -18.03 -10.55 1.02
C SER A 177 -17.13 -9.81 2.00
N ALA A 178 -16.59 -10.50 3.01
CA ALA A 178 -15.87 -9.86 4.11
C ALA A 178 -14.62 -9.07 3.66
N PRO A 179 -13.78 -9.54 2.72
CA PRO A 179 -12.63 -8.78 2.23
C PRO A 179 -13.02 -7.51 1.47
N VAL A 180 -14.18 -7.50 0.79
CA VAL A 180 -14.71 -6.28 0.15
C VAL A 180 -15.07 -5.24 1.20
N ASN A 181 -15.71 -5.66 2.30
CA ASN A 181 -15.96 -4.75 3.43
C ASN A 181 -14.66 -4.20 3.99
N ILE A 182 -13.72 -5.06 4.42
CA ILE A 182 -12.43 -4.66 5.00
C ILE A 182 -11.67 -3.67 4.09
N ILE A 183 -11.62 -3.90 2.76
CA ILE A 183 -11.04 -2.93 1.81
C ILE A 183 -11.76 -1.57 1.91
N THR A 184 -13.10 -1.54 1.83
CA THR A 184 -13.85 -0.28 1.86
C THR A 184 -13.70 0.49 3.18
N ASP A 185 -13.59 -0.20 4.31
CA ASP A 185 -13.43 0.43 5.62
C ASP A 185 -12.01 0.98 5.82
N ILE A 186 -10.97 0.27 5.37
CA ILE A 186 -9.61 0.79 5.29
C ILE A 186 -9.56 2.03 4.37
N VAL A 187 -10.24 2.03 3.23
CA VAL A 187 -10.30 3.19 2.34
C VAL A 187 -11.00 4.39 2.99
N MET A 188 -12.15 4.19 3.63
CA MET A 188 -12.86 5.25 4.36
C MET A 188 -12.05 5.81 5.53
N LEU A 189 -11.19 5.00 6.15
CA LEU A 189 -10.22 5.46 7.15
C LEU A 189 -9.12 6.31 6.47
N LEU A 190 -8.55 5.86 5.35
CA LEU A 190 -7.43 6.56 4.71
C LEU A 190 -7.82 7.87 4.01
N ILE A 191 -9.02 7.98 3.41
CA ILE A 191 -9.50 9.18 2.67
C ILE A 191 -9.35 10.50 3.44
N PRO A 192 -9.80 10.64 4.71
CA PRO A 192 -9.73 11.92 5.41
C PRO A 192 -8.31 12.34 5.84
N LEU A 193 -7.39 11.40 6.13
CA LEU A 193 -6.05 11.67 6.71
C LEU A 193 -5.28 12.83 6.02
N PRO A 194 -5.21 12.93 4.68
CA PRO A 194 -4.32 13.89 4.03
C PRO A 194 -4.79 15.34 4.08
N ILE A 195 -6.07 15.60 4.38
CA ILE A 195 -6.59 16.96 4.61
C ILE A 195 -6.23 17.42 6.03
N LEU A 196 -6.31 16.50 6.98
CA LEU A 196 -6.32 16.79 8.41
C LEU A 196 -4.93 16.99 9.00
N THR A 197 -3.92 16.45 8.33
CA THR A 197 -2.49 16.58 8.67
C THR A 197 -1.83 17.78 7.98
N LYS A 198 -2.35 18.23 6.82
CA LYS A 198 -1.97 19.51 6.20
C LYS A 198 -2.41 20.74 7.00
N LEU A 199 -3.46 20.62 7.81
CA LEU A 199 -4.01 21.71 8.61
C LEU A 199 -3.37 21.74 10.00
N ARG A 200 -2.89 22.92 10.44
CA ARG A 200 -2.46 23.17 11.83
C ARG A 200 -3.67 23.29 12.76
N LEU A 201 -4.42 22.19 12.91
CA LEU A 201 -5.68 22.16 13.66
C LEU A 201 -5.43 22.44 15.16
N PRO A 202 -6.22 23.33 15.80
CA PRO A 202 -6.14 23.52 17.26
C PRO A 202 -6.51 22.23 17.97
N ARG A 203 -5.89 21.93 19.13
CA ARG A 203 -5.99 20.64 19.85
C ARG A 203 -7.43 20.10 19.97
N ARG A 204 -8.40 20.99 20.23
CA ARG A 204 -9.85 20.71 20.28
C ARG A 204 -10.37 19.95 19.04
N GLN A 205 -9.92 20.30 17.84
CA GLN A 205 -10.34 19.66 16.59
C GLN A 205 -9.58 18.35 16.33
N LYS A 206 -8.33 18.23 16.81
CA LYS A 206 -7.54 16.98 16.73
C LYS A 206 -8.12 15.86 17.61
N ILE A 207 -8.75 16.18 18.74
CA ILE A 207 -9.36 15.17 19.65
C ILE A 207 -10.58 14.50 19.03
N ILE A 208 -11.58 15.27 18.56
CA ILE A 208 -12.78 14.74 17.88
C ILE A 208 -12.38 13.85 16.70
N LEU A 209 -11.30 14.24 16.02
CA LEU A 209 -10.77 13.50 14.90
C LEU A 209 -10.16 12.17 15.31
N ILE A 210 -9.29 12.13 16.33
CA ILE A 210 -8.73 10.88 16.87
C ILE A 210 -9.86 9.93 17.26
N ILE A 211 -10.90 10.41 17.93
CA ILE A 211 -12.09 9.61 18.29
C ILE A 211 -12.76 9.02 17.05
N THR A 212 -12.96 9.81 16.00
CA THR A 212 -13.53 9.33 14.71
C THR A 212 -12.68 8.22 14.10
N PHE A 213 -11.35 8.39 14.09
CA PHE A 213 -10.42 7.36 13.61
C PHE A 213 -10.43 6.09 14.46
N SER A 214 -10.50 6.22 15.79
CA SER A 214 -10.59 5.07 16.69
C SER A 214 -11.86 4.24 16.46
N PHE A 215 -13.00 4.89 16.18
CA PHE A 215 -14.21 4.16 15.80
C PHE A 215 -14.08 3.47 14.42
N GLY A 216 -13.48 4.14 13.42
CA GLY A 216 -13.23 3.52 12.11
C GLY A 216 -12.30 2.29 12.20
N PHE A 217 -11.23 2.37 12.99
CA PHE A 217 -10.36 1.23 13.27
C PHE A 217 -11.10 0.13 14.04
N PHE A 218 -11.91 0.48 15.04
CA PHE A 218 -12.66 -0.49 15.82
C PHE A 218 -13.69 -1.27 14.97
N VAL A 219 -14.34 -0.64 13.97
CA VAL A 219 -15.16 -1.37 12.98
C VAL A 219 -14.33 -2.45 12.28
N THR A 220 -13.16 -2.12 11.71
CA THR A 220 -12.32 -3.13 11.02
C THR A 220 -11.87 -4.29 11.93
N VAL A 221 -11.74 -4.06 13.25
CA VAL A 221 -11.46 -5.13 14.22
C VAL A 221 -12.70 -5.98 14.48
N VAL A 222 -13.90 -5.38 14.58
CA VAL A 222 -15.17 -6.11 14.74
C VAL A 222 -15.44 -7.01 13.52
N ASP A 223 -15.22 -6.53 12.31
CA ASP A 223 -15.39 -7.29 11.07
C ASP A 223 -14.52 -8.56 11.09
N VAL A 224 -13.26 -8.40 11.50
CA VAL A 224 -12.28 -9.47 11.66
C VAL A 224 -12.71 -10.48 12.72
N VAL A 225 -13.11 -10.02 13.91
CA VAL A 225 -13.56 -10.90 15.00
C VAL A 225 -14.79 -11.72 14.60
N ARG A 226 -15.76 -11.12 13.90
CA ARG A 226 -16.91 -11.85 13.34
C ARG A 226 -16.48 -13.01 12.43
N ILE A 227 -15.51 -12.78 11.54
CA ILE A 227 -15.05 -13.81 10.60
C ILE A 227 -14.43 -15.01 11.35
N VAL A 228 -13.68 -14.76 12.44
CA VAL A 228 -13.15 -15.84 13.31
C VAL A 228 -14.30 -16.71 13.83
N TYR A 229 -15.34 -16.10 14.40
CA TYR A 229 -16.48 -16.85 14.94
C TYR A 229 -17.29 -17.57 13.86
N LEU A 230 -17.44 -16.98 12.67
CA LEU A 230 -18.14 -17.61 11.54
C LEU A 230 -17.38 -18.83 10.99
N GLN A 231 -16.06 -18.72 10.82
CA GLN A 231 -15.22 -19.86 10.41
C GLN A 231 -15.21 -20.96 11.48
N TYR A 232 -15.12 -20.61 12.76
CA TYR A 232 -15.17 -21.59 13.84
C TYR A 232 -16.52 -22.33 13.88
N ALA A 233 -17.63 -21.63 13.64
CA ALA A 233 -18.95 -22.25 13.47
C ALA A 233 -18.97 -23.23 12.28
N ALA A 234 -18.38 -22.84 11.13
CA ALA A 234 -18.34 -23.62 9.91
C ALA A 234 -17.50 -24.91 10.03
N THR A 235 -16.27 -24.82 10.52
CA THR A 235 -15.35 -25.95 10.67
C THR A 235 -15.96 -27.03 11.56
N ASN A 236 -16.58 -26.64 12.67
CA ASN A 236 -17.25 -27.58 13.58
C ASN A 236 -18.41 -28.32 12.89
N THR A 237 -19.23 -27.62 12.09
CA THR A 237 -20.31 -28.25 11.30
C THR A 237 -19.80 -29.17 10.17
N GLN A 238 -18.56 -28.99 9.70
CA GLN A 238 -17.91 -29.96 8.79
C GLN A 238 -17.38 -31.20 9.53
N MET A 239 -16.79 -31.04 10.71
CA MET A 239 -16.31 -32.16 11.55
C MET A 239 -17.47 -33.03 12.06
N ASP A 240 -18.57 -32.42 12.51
CA ASP A 240 -19.81 -33.12 12.88
C ASP A 240 -20.43 -33.90 11.68
N ARG A 241 -20.15 -33.50 10.43
CA ARG A 241 -20.60 -34.24 9.23
C ARG A 241 -19.75 -35.46 8.88
N GLN A 242 -18.43 -35.42 9.12
CA GLN A 242 -17.55 -36.56 8.83
C GLN A 242 -17.64 -37.71 9.86
N SER A 243 -18.27 -37.46 11.01
CA SER A 243 -18.48 -38.45 12.09
C SER A 243 -19.89 -39.09 12.10
N MET A 244 -20.71 -38.80 11.09
CA MET A 244 -22.09 -39.27 10.97
C MET A 244 -22.18 -40.70 10.41
N ASP A 245 -22.01 -41.69 11.30
CA ASP A 245 -22.52 -43.04 11.07
C ASP A 245 -24.06 -43.05 11.12
N MET A 246 -24.72 -43.95 10.37
CA MET A 246 -26.10 -43.77 9.86
C MET A 246 -27.24 -43.91 10.90
N ARG A 247 -26.96 -43.81 12.20
CA ARG A 247 -27.90 -44.10 13.30
C ARG A 247 -28.37 -42.90 14.13
N ASN A 248 -27.91 -41.66 13.87
CA ASN A 248 -28.15 -40.54 14.81
C ASN A 248 -28.49 -39.17 14.17
N ALA A 249 -29.34 -39.16 13.14
CA ALA A 249 -29.79 -37.92 12.46
C ALA A 249 -30.41 -36.84 13.38
N ASN A 250 -30.89 -37.22 14.57
CA ASN A 250 -31.48 -36.29 15.56
C ASN A 250 -30.45 -35.38 16.26
N ASN A 251 -29.14 -35.60 16.04
CA ASN A 251 -28.05 -34.87 16.72
C ASN A 251 -27.38 -33.77 15.88
N ILE A 252 -28.07 -33.24 14.85
CA ILE A 252 -27.59 -32.05 14.12
C ILE A 252 -27.58 -30.84 15.06
N LYS A 253 -26.40 -30.48 15.57
CA LYS A 253 -26.19 -29.29 16.40
C LYS A 253 -26.05 -28.07 15.50
N ILE A 254 -26.97 -27.11 15.63
CA ILE A 254 -26.63 -25.71 15.32
C ILE A 254 -25.57 -25.32 16.35
N SER A 255 -24.34 -25.03 15.89
CA SER A 255 -23.26 -24.69 16.79
C SER A 255 -23.57 -23.35 17.48
N PRO A 256 -23.36 -23.21 18.81
CA PRO A 256 -23.72 -21.98 19.53
C PRO A 256 -22.93 -20.76 19.01
N HIS A 257 -21.80 -21.01 18.35
CA HIS A 257 -20.95 -20.03 17.66
C HIS A 257 -21.66 -19.34 16.48
N ALA A 258 -22.67 -19.98 15.85
CA ALA A 258 -23.49 -19.33 14.83
C ALA A 258 -24.26 -18.12 15.41
N ALA A 259 -24.86 -18.25 16.60
CA ALA A 259 -25.56 -17.15 17.25
C ALA A 259 -24.60 -16.01 17.66
N LEU A 260 -23.37 -16.34 18.07
CA LEU A 260 -22.31 -15.36 18.34
C LEU A 260 -21.88 -14.62 17.07
N SER A 261 -21.80 -15.28 15.91
CA SER A 261 -21.50 -14.60 14.65
C SER A 261 -22.59 -13.60 14.26
N PHE A 262 -23.86 -13.90 14.51
CA PHE A 262 -24.97 -12.99 14.22
C PHE A 262 -24.98 -11.78 15.17
N MET A 263 -24.65 -11.99 16.46
CA MET A 263 -24.42 -10.89 17.41
C MET A 263 -23.34 -9.92 16.92
N TRP A 264 -22.20 -10.45 16.46
CA TRP A 264 -21.12 -9.60 15.93
C TRP A 264 -21.52 -8.81 14.68
N SER A 265 -22.37 -9.34 13.80
CA SER A 265 -22.92 -8.58 12.67
C SER A 265 -23.83 -7.42 13.09
N ILE A 266 -24.53 -7.51 14.23
CA ILE A 266 -25.25 -6.35 14.79
C ILE A 266 -24.27 -5.33 15.34
N VAL A 267 -23.24 -5.77 16.09
CA VAL A 267 -22.19 -4.89 16.62
C VAL A 267 -21.49 -4.13 15.50
N GLU A 268 -21.17 -4.79 14.37
CA GLU A 268 -20.58 -4.21 13.16
C GLU A 268 -21.41 -3.06 12.58
N VAL A 269 -22.69 -3.32 12.26
CA VAL A 269 -23.60 -2.33 11.67
C VAL A 269 -23.79 -1.15 12.63
N ASN A 270 -24.06 -1.43 13.91
CA ASN A 270 -24.36 -0.41 14.91
C ASN A 270 -23.13 0.43 15.30
N THR A 271 -21.94 -0.19 15.38
CA THR A 271 -20.68 0.54 15.53
C THR A 271 -20.40 1.43 14.32
N SER A 272 -20.73 0.98 13.11
CA SER A 272 -20.61 1.78 11.89
C SER A 272 -21.58 2.98 11.89
N VAL A 273 -22.82 2.79 12.34
CA VAL A 273 -23.80 3.88 12.55
C VAL A 273 -23.26 4.92 13.54
N ILE A 274 -22.75 4.48 14.69
CA ILE A 274 -22.14 5.36 15.70
C ILE A 274 -20.94 6.14 15.11
N CYS A 275 -20.03 5.43 14.42
CA CYS A 275 -18.87 6.01 13.74
C CYS A 275 -19.28 7.12 12.75
N GLY A 276 -20.27 6.85 11.89
CA GLY A 276 -20.81 7.82 10.95
C GLY A 276 -21.55 8.99 11.61
N CYS A 277 -22.03 8.85 12.86
CA CYS A 277 -22.66 9.93 13.60
C CYS A 277 -21.67 10.88 14.29
N VAL A 278 -20.55 10.36 14.85
CA VAL A 278 -19.58 11.14 15.65
C VAL A 278 -19.14 12.47 15.00
N PRO A 279 -18.73 12.54 13.72
CA PRO A 279 -18.31 13.80 13.09
C PRO A 279 -19.37 14.90 13.09
N SER A 280 -20.65 14.52 13.04
CA SER A 280 -21.78 15.45 12.98
C SER A 280 -22.12 16.09 14.34
N LEU A 281 -21.67 15.48 15.45
CA LEU A 281 -21.96 15.95 16.82
C LEU A 281 -21.03 17.09 17.29
N LYS A 282 -20.00 17.43 16.51
CA LYS A 282 -19.05 18.52 16.79
C LYS A 282 -19.70 19.85 17.24
N PRO A 283 -20.78 20.36 16.62
CA PRO A 283 -21.44 21.61 17.05
C PRO A 283 -22.15 21.47 18.41
N LEU A 284 -22.70 20.29 18.71
CA LEU A 284 -23.44 20.01 19.93
C LEU A 284 -22.49 19.94 21.14
N VAL A 285 -21.38 19.20 21.02
CA VAL A 285 -20.36 19.07 22.08
C VAL A 285 -19.77 20.44 22.45
N ALA A 286 -19.53 21.30 21.44
CA ALA A 286 -19.01 22.65 21.64
C ALA A 286 -19.97 23.59 22.41
N ARG A 287 -21.28 23.27 22.45
CA ARG A 287 -22.30 24.05 23.15
C ARG A 287 -22.63 23.50 24.54
N ILE A 288 -22.61 22.17 24.72
CA ILE A 288 -22.97 21.52 25.99
C ILE A 288 -21.82 21.56 27.01
N VAL A 289 -20.56 21.46 26.57
CA VAL A 289 -19.42 21.27 27.50
C VAL A 289 -18.36 22.38 27.40
N PRO A 290 -18.70 23.66 27.66
CA PRO A 290 -17.70 24.73 27.66
C PRO A 290 -16.64 24.55 28.77
N LYS A 291 -16.99 23.99 29.94
CA LYS A 291 -16.09 23.90 31.11
C LYS A 291 -14.99 22.83 31.03
N VAL A 292 -15.10 21.81 30.18
CA VAL A 292 -13.99 20.86 29.88
C VAL A 292 -13.12 21.38 28.73
N ILE A 293 -13.53 22.46 28.08
CA ILE A 293 -12.91 23.03 26.87
C ILE A 293 -12.27 24.41 27.16
N GLY A 294 -12.69 25.10 28.23
CA GLY A 294 -12.08 26.30 28.77
C GLY A 294 -10.70 26.03 29.39
N VAL A 295 -9.77 26.94 29.15
CA VAL A 295 -8.45 26.94 29.80
C VAL A 295 -8.61 27.45 31.24
N SER A 296 -7.84 26.92 32.18
CA SER A 296 -7.70 27.54 33.50
C SER A 296 -6.86 28.81 33.37
N ASP A 297 -7.50 29.96 33.16
CA ASP A 297 -6.84 31.26 33.31
C ASP A 297 -6.41 31.46 34.76
N LYS A 298 -5.13 31.20 35.03
CA LYS A 298 -4.47 31.32 36.33
C LYS A 298 -3.07 31.95 36.21
N ASP A 299 -2.93 32.95 35.34
CA ASP A 299 -1.73 33.79 35.23
C ASP A 299 -2.04 35.31 35.25
N SER A 300 -3.30 35.73 35.42
CA SER A 300 -3.75 37.14 35.40
C SER A 300 -3.98 37.78 36.80
N LYS A 301 -3.31 37.27 37.84
CA LYS A 301 -3.34 37.85 39.20
C LYS A 301 -1.97 37.86 39.89
N ARG A 302 -1.02 38.60 39.33
CA ARG A 302 0.15 39.21 40.01
C ARG A 302 0.79 40.20 39.03
N THR A 303 1.04 41.42 39.50
CA THR A 303 1.06 42.69 38.75
C THR A 303 -0.34 43.11 38.27
N SER A 304 -0.82 44.35 38.48
CA SER A 304 -0.19 45.52 39.12
C SER A 304 -1.15 46.22 40.09
N ASP A 305 -0.72 46.40 41.34
CA ASP A 305 -1.19 47.46 42.24
C ASP A 305 -0.06 48.50 42.35
N ALA A 306 -0.08 49.49 41.44
CA ALA A 306 0.78 50.67 41.44
C ALA A 306 0.04 51.80 40.70
N GLN A 307 -0.05 52.97 41.32
CA GLN A 307 -1.03 54.02 41.01
C GLN A 307 -0.63 54.93 39.83
N SER A 308 -1.64 55.61 39.21
CA SER A 308 -1.62 57.00 38.67
C SER A 308 -0.57 57.41 37.60
N GLU A 309 -0.81 58.30 36.62
CA GLU A 309 -1.97 59.15 36.27
C GLU A 309 -1.83 59.75 34.84
N SER A 310 -2.95 60.03 34.15
CA SER A 310 -3.07 60.91 32.94
C SER A 310 -2.31 60.50 31.65
N LEU A 311 -2.55 61.02 30.43
CA LEU A 311 -3.49 62.04 29.90
C LEU A 311 -3.91 61.65 28.43
N GLU A 312 -4.61 62.53 27.69
CA GLU A 312 -5.45 62.23 26.51
C GLU A 312 -4.77 62.06 25.13
N SER A 313 -5.54 61.58 24.13
CA SER A 313 -5.28 61.76 22.68
C SER A 313 -6.58 61.60 21.84
N PRO A 314 -6.94 62.55 20.95
CA PRO A 314 -8.11 62.44 20.07
C PRO A 314 -7.82 61.89 18.66
N ALA A 315 -8.88 61.50 17.94
CA ALA A 315 -8.86 60.74 16.68
C ALA A 315 -8.69 61.57 15.38
N ILE A 316 -8.64 60.89 14.22
CA ILE A 316 -9.52 61.13 13.05
C ILE A 316 -9.39 59.97 12.01
N GLU A 317 -10.35 59.86 11.09
CA GLU A 317 -10.72 58.67 10.30
C GLU A 317 -10.52 58.82 8.77
N CYS A 318 -10.51 57.71 8.00
CA CYS A 318 -10.15 57.67 6.57
C CYS A 318 -11.27 57.14 5.63
N PRO A 319 -11.49 57.75 4.44
CA PRO A 319 -12.29 57.13 3.38
C PRO A 319 -11.68 57.10 1.94
N GLN A 320 -11.55 55.88 1.40
CA GLN A 320 -11.76 55.34 0.02
C GLN A 320 -11.48 56.16 -1.29
N PRO A 321 -10.92 55.54 -2.37
CA PRO A 321 -10.60 56.18 -3.66
C PRO A 321 -11.38 55.67 -4.92
N LYS A 322 -11.43 56.50 -5.99
CA LYS A 322 -11.53 56.19 -7.47
C LYS A 322 -12.08 57.40 -8.27
N PRO A 323 -12.00 57.45 -9.62
CA PRO A 323 -10.98 56.95 -10.57
C PRO A 323 -10.46 58.08 -11.53
N SER A 324 -9.66 57.77 -12.55
CA SER A 324 -8.97 58.74 -13.44
C SER A 324 -9.34 58.67 -14.94
N PRO A 325 -9.16 59.78 -15.71
CA PRO A 325 -9.13 59.80 -17.19
C PRO A 325 -7.72 60.13 -17.78
N VAL A 326 -7.61 60.32 -19.11
CA VAL A 326 -6.36 60.17 -19.93
C VAL A 326 -6.06 61.39 -20.81
N ARG A 327 -4.77 61.75 -21.05
CA ARG A 327 -4.35 62.42 -22.31
C ARG A 327 -2.85 62.33 -22.73
N ILE A 328 -2.61 61.61 -23.84
CA ILE A 328 -1.74 61.87 -25.04
C ILE A 328 -0.21 62.21 -24.92
N ARG A 329 0.54 61.51 -25.81
CA ARG A 329 1.92 61.61 -26.39
C ARG A 329 2.48 63.03 -26.74
N PRO A 330 3.80 63.22 -27.10
CA PRO A 330 4.69 62.30 -27.85
C PRO A 330 6.06 61.88 -27.22
N GLU A 331 7.21 62.29 -27.79
CA GLU A 331 8.47 61.50 -28.00
C GLU A 331 9.77 62.33 -27.72
N HIS A 332 11.06 61.96 -27.94
CA HIS A 332 11.78 60.93 -28.75
C HIS A 332 13.23 60.66 -28.21
N PRO A 333 14.03 59.66 -28.70
CA PRO A 333 15.45 59.41 -28.34
C PRO A 333 16.43 60.00 -29.41
N PRO A 334 17.79 59.77 -29.44
CA PRO A 334 18.64 58.84 -28.67
C PRO A 334 20.08 59.32 -28.26
N SER A 335 20.90 58.36 -27.81
CA SER A 335 22.37 58.21 -28.02
C SER A 335 23.39 58.85 -27.05
N GLY A 336 24.52 58.13 -26.88
CA GLY A 336 25.74 58.53 -26.17
C GLY A 336 25.77 58.26 -24.65
N SER A 337 26.83 57.78 -24.00
CA SER A 337 27.87 56.77 -24.32
C SER A 337 28.88 56.70 -23.15
N ILE A 338 29.48 55.52 -22.91
CA ILE A 338 30.81 55.33 -22.27
C ILE A 338 30.91 55.44 -20.71
N ASP A 339 31.29 54.28 -20.14
CA ASP A 339 32.21 53.99 -19.02
C ASP A 339 31.92 54.11 -17.50
N ILE A 340 32.08 52.94 -16.86
CA ILE A 340 32.97 52.62 -15.71
C ILE A 340 32.70 53.29 -14.34
N GLN A 341 31.86 52.58 -13.57
CA GLN A 341 32.20 51.97 -12.26
C GLN A 341 32.36 52.85 -10.98
N THR A 342 32.10 52.19 -9.84
CA THR A 342 32.57 52.51 -8.46
C THR A 342 31.78 53.54 -7.62
N CYS A 343 30.77 53.03 -6.92
CA CYS A 343 30.59 53.11 -5.45
C CYS A 343 30.39 54.48 -4.72
N ILE A 344 30.02 54.33 -3.43
CA ILE A 344 30.15 55.29 -2.30
C ILE A 344 29.07 56.40 -2.19
N SER A 345 28.21 56.20 -1.17
CA SER A 345 27.71 57.13 -0.14
C SER A 345 27.20 58.54 -0.47
N CYS A 346 26.03 58.88 0.11
CA CYS A 346 25.94 59.62 1.38
C CYS A 346 24.60 59.25 2.07
N ASP A 347 24.47 59.07 3.39
CA ASP A 347 24.81 59.90 4.56
C ASP A 347 23.94 61.15 4.78
N TYR A 348 23.36 61.23 5.98
CA TYR A 348 23.14 62.38 6.91
C TYR A 348 21.90 62.09 7.79
N SER A 349 21.88 62.32 9.11
CA SER A 349 22.91 62.75 10.09
C SER A 349 22.59 62.08 11.45
N ALA A 350 23.56 61.58 12.22
CA ALA A 350 24.31 62.29 13.29
C ALA A 350 23.41 63.00 14.34
N ARG A 351 23.63 62.90 15.67
CA ARG A 351 24.74 62.41 16.53
C ARG A 351 24.16 61.68 17.78
N GLY A 352 24.87 60.92 18.62
CA GLY A 352 26.29 60.52 18.62
C GLY A 352 27.05 60.92 19.90
N ALA A 353 27.29 59.99 20.83
CA ALA A 353 28.16 60.17 22.02
C ALA A 353 28.81 58.83 22.48
N ILE A 354 29.89 58.88 23.27
CA ILE A 354 30.84 57.77 23.49
C ILE A 354 30.96 57.37 24.96
N ARG A 355 30.86 56.06 25.26
CA ARG A 355 31.73 55.36 26.24
C ARG A 355 31.60 53.84 26.13
N GLY A 356 32.71 53.12 26.29
CA GLY A 356 32.73 51.66 26.31
C GLY A 356 33.33 51.11 27.60
N THR A 357 32.91 49.90 27.98
CA THR A 357 33.52 49.07 29.03
C THR A 357 33.32 47.60 28.70
N ASN A 358 34.39 46.80 28.77
CA ASN A 358 34.30 45.35 28.67
C ASN A 358 33.62 44.77 29.92
N ARG A 359 32.64 43.87 29.75
CA ARG A 359 32.31 42.84 30.75
C ARG A 359 31.60 41.64 30.13
N THR A 360 32.23 40.48 30.24
CA THR A 360 31.64 39.18 29.92
C THR A 360 30.61 38.78 30.96
N ILE A 361 29.37 38.49 30.52
CA ILE A 361 28.36 37.81 31.32
C ILE A 361 27.71 36.73 30.45
N SER A 362 27.69 35.50 30.94
CA SER A 362 27.14 34.33 30.23
C SER A 362 25.61 34.43 30.09
N PRO A 363 25.01 33.90 29.00
CA PRO A 363 23.56 33.87 28.87
C PRO A 363 22.93 32.90 29.88
N VAL A 364 22.18 33.43 30.85
CA VAL A 364 21.36 32.60 31.75
C VAL A 364 20.24 31.95 30.94
N SER A 365 20.18 30.62 30.99
CA SER A 365 19.21 29.83 30.23
C SER A 365 17.80 29.99 30.78
N SER A 366 16.90 30.58 29.97
CA SER A 366 15.46 30.50 30.22
C SER A 366 15.02 29.02 30.18
N PRO A 367 14.28 28.51 31.17
CA PRO A 367 13.88 27.10 31.18
C PRO A 367 12.89 26.82 30.04
N SER A 368 13.32 26.00 29.08
CA SER A 368 12.52 25.65 27.91
C SER A 368 11.29 24.82 28.32
N ARG A 369 10.08 25.33 28.03
CA ARG A 369 8.87 24.50 28.04
C ARG A 369 9.03 23.44 26.95
N VAL A 370 9.43 22.23 27.33
CA VAL A 370 9.66 21.09 26.43
C VAL A 370 8.36 20.73 25.69
N GLN A 371 8.21 21.23 24.47
CA GLN A 371 7.16 20.77 23.57
C GLN A 371 7.61 19.43 22.96
N PHE A 372 7.14 18.33 23.54
CA PHE A 372 7.42 16.94 23.18
C PHE A 372 7.07 16.53 21.72
N PHE A 373 6.70 17.47 20.84
CA PHE A 373 6.26 17.22 19.47
C PHE A 373 6.78 18.23 18.42
N ASP A 374 7.97 18.81 18.60
CA ASP A 374 8.63 19.63 17.55
C ASP A 374 9.12 18.79 16.33
N PHE A 375 8.91 17.46 16.36
CA PHE A 375 9.08 16.53 15.24
C PHE A 375 8.26 16.86 13.98
N VAL A 376 7.36 17.85 14.01
CA VAL A 376 6.55 18.30 12.85
C VAL A 376 6.85 19.75 12.46
N ASN A 377 8.06 20.21 12.71
CA ASN A 377 8.56 21.46 12.12
C ASN A 377 8.94 21.21 10.65
N THR A 378 8.00 21.46 9.73
CA THR A 378 8.17 21.31 8.28
C THR A 378 9.12 22.37 7.71
N ARG A 379 10.43 22.19 7.93
CA ARG A 379 11.45 22.71 7.01
C ARG A 379 11.13 22.24 5.59
N GLN A 380 11.47 23.04 4.59
CA GLN A 380 11.27 22.67 3.18
C GLN A 380 11.88 21.28 2.91
N PRO A 381 11.21 20.39 2.16
CA PRO A 381 11.67 19.02 1.97
C PRO A 381 13.07 19.05 1.34
N VAL A 382 14.04 18.47 2.03
CA VAL A 382 15.44 18.48 1.59
C VAL A 382 15.52 17.80 0.24
N ASN A 383 16.01 18.53 -0.77
CA ASN A 383 16.08 18.04 -2.14
C ASN A 383 17.05 16.86 -2.21
N MET A 384 16.53 15.66 -2.52
CA MET A 384 17.28 14.40 -2.40
C MET A 384 18.57 14.35 -3.24
N LEU A 385 18.65 15.18 -4.28
CA LEU A 385 19.79 15.30 -5.19
C LEU A 385 20.98 16.08 -4.58
N ASN A 386 20.73 16.86 -3.53
CA ASN A 386 21.71 17.69 -2.83
C ASN A 386 22.34 17.01 -1.60
N LEU A 387 21.86 15.82 -1.22
CA LEU A 387 22.35 15.09 -0.05
C LEU A 387 23.77 14.56 -0.27
N SER A 388 24.66 14.80 0.69
CA SER A 388 25.96 14.16 0.78
C SER A 388 25.83 12.65 1.06
N ASN A 389 26.86 11.86 0.76
CA ASN A 389 26.89 10.41 1.08
C ASN A 389 26.46 10.15 2.54
N LYS A 390 26.97 10.91 3.52
CA LYS A 390 26.59 10.77 4.95
C LYS A 390 25.11 11.08 5.23
N GLU A 391 24.56 12.11 4.60
CA GLU A 391 23.17 12.55 4.82
C GLU A 391 22.18 11.61 4.12
N SER A 392 22.58 11.03 2.97
CA SER A 392 21.78 10.07 2.21
C SER A 392 21.53 8.75 2.94
N ILE A 393 22.37 8.39 3.91
CA ILE A 393 22.26 7.13 4.67
C ILE A 393 20.91 7.02 5.39
N VAL A 394 20.42 8.09 6.03
CA VAL A 394 19.19 8.00 6.83
C VAL A 394 17.94 7.79 5.94
N PRO A 395 17.67 8.59 4.89
CA PRO A 395 16.55 8.32 3.99
C PRO A 395 16.67 6.98 3.26
N VAL A 396 17.87 6.58 2.84
CA VAL A 396 18.09 5.28 2.17
C VAL A 396 17.83 4.14 3.15
N ALA A 397 18.39 4.15 4.36
CA ALA A 397 18.20 3.10 5.35
C ALA A 397 16.73 2.90 5.75
N ILE A 398 15.96 4.00 5.87
CA ILE A 398 14.52 3.89 6.14
C ILE A 398 13.81 3.20 4.97
N VAL A 399 14.12 3.59 3.73
CA VAL A 399 13.59 2.90 2.53
C VAL A 399 14.09 1.45 2.45
N THR A 400 15.32 1.13 2.83
CA THR A 400 15.84 -0.24 2.89
C THR A 400 15.10 -1.10 3.93
N ILE A 401 14.70 -0.53 5.08
CA ILE A 401 13.84 -1.21 6.07
C ILE A 401 12.45 -1.46 5.48
N ILE A 402 11.90 -0.51 4.72
CA ILE A 402 10.61 -0.68 4.02
C ILE A 402 10.72 -1.78 2.95
N PHE A 403 11.81 -1.83 2.19
CA PHE A 403 12.14 -2.91 1.25
C PHE A 403 12.28 -4.28 1.94
N PHE A 404 12.82 -4.34 3.17
CA PHE A 404 12.85 -5.57 3.98
C PHE A 404 11.43 -6.01 4.35
N LEU A 405 10.67 -5.12 4.99
CA LEU A 405 9.30 -5.37 5.44
C LEU A 405 8.41 -5.87 4.28
N TRP A 406 8.49 -5.20 3.15
CA TRP A 406 7.77 -5.56 1.93
C TRP A 406 8.31 -6.82 1.24
N GLY A 407 9.62 -7.04 1.18
CA GLY A 407 10.21 -8.28 0.65
C GLY A 407 9.82 -9.53 1.43
N PHE A 408 9.65 -9.39 2.75
CA PHE A 408 9.09 -10.43 3.61
C PHE A 408 7.61 -10.72 3.29
N SER A 409 6.80 -9.67 3.09
CA SER A 409 5.40 -9.80 2.63
C SER A 409 5.31 -10.54 1.28
N TYR A 410 6.17 -10.16 0.33
CA TYR A 410 6.26 -10.75 -0.99
C TYR A 410 6.58 -12.26 -1.00
N GLY A 411 7.65 -12.69 -0.30
CA GLY A 411 8.04 -14.11 -0.30
C GLY A 411 7.05 -15.01 0.45
N LEU A 412 6.36 -14.47 1.47
CA LEU A 412 5.22 -15.14 2.11
C LEU A 412 4.06 -15.32 1.10
N LEU A 413 3.69 -14.26 0.38
CA LEU A 413 2.63 -14.29 -0.64
C LEU A 413 2.92 -15.27 -1.79
N GLY A 414 4.16 -15.32 -2.26
CA GLY A 414 4.61 -16.27 -3.29
C GLY A 414 4.47 -17.72 -2.81
N THR A 415 4.88 -18.01 -1.57
CA THR A 415 4.77 -19.36 -1.00
C THR A 415 3.31 -19.80 -0.83
N LEU A 416 2.44 -18.90 -0.34
CA LEU A 416 0.99 -19.15 -0.24
C LEU A 416 0.39 -19.48 -1.62
N THR A 417 0.75 -18.70 -2.65
CA THR A 417 0.20 -18.83 -4.00
C THR A 417 0.61 -20.14 -4.67
N GLY A 418 1.88 -20.55 -4.53
CA GLY A 418 2.35 -21.86 -5.03
C GLY A 418 1.65 -23.04 -4.34
N GLN A 419 1.39 -22.95 -3.03
CA GLN A 419 0.64 -23.99 -2.31
C GLN A 419 -0.84 -24.07 -2.73
N LEU A 420 -1.45 -22.96 -3.15
CA LEU A 420 -2.79 -22.98 -3.73
C LEU A 420 -2.81 -23.57 -5.15
N GLN A 421 -1.81 -23.30 -5.99
CA GLN A 421 -1.70 -23.92 -7.32
C GLN A 421 -1.64 -25.45 -7.25
N THR A 422 -0.87 -26.01 -6.30
CA THR A 422 -0.81 -27.47 -6.09
C THR A 422 -2.10 -28.03 -5.50
N THR A 423 -2.74 -27.31 -4.58
CA THR A 423 -4.03 -27.70 -3.95
C THR A 423 -5.17 -27.71 -4.98
N LEU A 424 -5.16 -26.78 -5.94
CA LEU A 424 -6.11 -26.71 -7.06
C LEU A 424 -5.82 -27.72 -8.18
N LYS A 425 -4.72 -28.50 -8.10
CA LYS A 425 -4.27 -29.44 -9.14
C LYS A 425 -4.22 -28.81 -10.53
N LEU A 426 -3.69 -27.59 -10.63
CA LEU A 426 -3.62 -26.87 -11.90
C LEU A 426 -2.61 -27.53 -12.85
N ASP A 427 -3.03 -27.69 -14.10
CA ASP A 427 -2.16 -28.01 -15.23
C ASP A 427 -1.07 -26.93 -15.41
N GLY A 428 0.08 -27.31 -15.97
CA GLY A 428 1.26 -26.45 -16.10
C GLY A 428 0.96 -25.15 -16.84
N TRP A 429 0.21 -25.22 -17.94
CA TRP A 429 -0.25 -24.06 -18.71
C TRP A 429 -1.12 -23.09 -17.88
N LYS A 430 -1.92 -23.61 -16.94
CA LYS A 430 -2.76 -22.80 -16.05
C LYS A 430 -1.94 -22.19 -14.91
N SER A 431 -1.01 -22.94 -14.32
CA SER A 431 -0.07 -22.39 -13.33
C SER A 431 0.73 -21.22 -13.94
N LEU A 432 1.22 -21.41 -15.15
CA LEU A 432 1.97 -20.41 -15.91
C LEU A 432 1.08 -19.23 -16.34
N GLY A 433 -0.21 -19.44 -16.62
CA GLY A 433 -1.20 -18.38 -16.83
C GLY A 433 -1.44 -17.48 -15.61
N ILE A 434 -1.33 -18.02 -14.39
CA ILE A 434 -1.40 -17.22 -13.14
C ILE A 434 -0.13 -16.40 -12.95
N HIS A 435 1.05 -17.01 -13.15
CA HIS A 435 2.34 -16.34 -13.13
C HIS A 435 2.42 -15.21 -14.19
N ALA A 436 1.94 -15.46 -15.40
CA ALA A 436 1.84 -14.48 -16.47
C ALA A 436 0.93 -13.30 -16.14
N ALA A 437 -0.17 -13.52 -15.40
CA ALA A 437 -1.05 -12.45 -14.96
C ALA A 437 -0.39 -11.50 -13.95
N TYR A 438 0.44 -12.03 -13.04
CA TYR A 438 1.25 -11.23 -12.12
C TYR A 438 2.19 -10.29 -12.88
N PHE A 439 2.99 -10.82 -13.83
CA PHE A 439 3.91 -10.00 -14.63
C PHE A 439 3.19 -9.13 -15.67
N GLY A 440 1.97 -9.49 -16.10
CA GLY A 440 1.08 -8.62 -16.87
C GLY A 440 0.74 -7.31 -16.13
N GLY A 441 0.64 -7.35 -14.79
CA GLY A 441 0.51 -6.16 -13.95
C GLY A 441 1.71 -5.22 -14.07
N TYR A 442 2.93 -5.78 -14.06
CA TYR A 442 4.19 -5.05 -14.30
C TYR A 442 4.25 -4.44 -15.72
N THR A 443 3.71 -5.09 -16.74
CA THR A 443 3.68 -4.53 -18.10
C THR A 443 2.83 -3.26 -18.18
N VAL A 444 1.69 -3.19 -17.47
CA VAL A 444 0.69 -2.11 -17.65
C VAL A 444 0.80 -1.00 -16.60
N SER A 445 0.86 -1.34 -15.32
CA SER A 445 0.62 -0.35 -14.26
C SER A 445 1.74 0.68 -14.02
N PRO A 446 3.05 0.40 -14.26
CA PRO A 446 4.10 1.41 -14.12
C PRO A 446 3.94 2.56 -15.11
N LEU A 447 3.46 2.31 -16.33
CA LEU A 447 3.20 3.35 -17.33
C LEU A 447 1.88 4.10 -17.09
N LEU A 448 0.83 3.39 -16.66
CA LEU A 448 -0.50 3.98 -16.46
C LEU A 448 -0.64 4.70 -15.10
N ILE A 449 -0.24 4.03 -14.02
CA ILE A 449 -0.39 4.49 -12.63
C ILE A 449 0.95 5.03 -12.11
N GLY A 450 2.02 4.24 -12.15
CA GLY A 450 3.32 4.59 -11.56
C GLY A 450 3.85 5.93 -12.07
N ARG A 451 3.94 6.07 -13.40
CA ARG A 451 4.38 7.29 -14.09
C ARG A 451 3.48 8.49 -13.79
N THR A 452 2.16 8.31 -13.79
CA THR A 452 1.22 9.43 -13.65
C THR A 452 1.16 9.95 -12.21
N VAL A 453 1.25 9.07 -11.21
CA VAL A 453 1.37 9.44 -9.80
C VAL A 453 2.76 10.00 -9.50
N LEU A 454 3.85 9.38 -9.98
CA LEU A 454 5.22 9.85 -9.72
C LEU A 454 5.51 11.23 -10.34
N LYS A 455 4.97 11.52 -11.54
CA LYS A 455 5.11 12.84 -12.18
C LYS A 455 4.21 13.93 -11.58
N LYS A 456 3.07 13.60 -10.97
CA LYS A 456 2.09 14.59 -10.45
C LYS A 456 2.10 14.77 -8.94
N GLY A 457 2.41 13.72 -8.18
CA GLY A 457 2.44 13.69 -6.71
C GLY A 457 3.82 13.48 -6.10
N GLY A 458 4.81 13.02 -6.88
CA GLY A 458 6.15 12.70 -6.38
C GLY A 458 6.26 11.29 -5.80
N TYR A 459 7.37 11.03 -5.11
CA TYR A 459 7.72 9.70 -4.60
C TYR A 459 6.74 9.21 -3.54
N LYS A 460 6.44 10.05 -2.53
CA LYS A 460 5.63 9.67 -1.37
C LYS A 460 4.21 9.19 -1.73
N PRO A 461 3.40 9.88 -2.56
CA PRO A 461 2.11 9.37 -3.00
C PRO A 461 2.20 8.10 -3.87
N THR A 462 3.30 7.92 -4.61
CA THR A 462 3.48 6.71 -5.44
C THR A 462 3.69 5.47 -4.58
N PHE A 463 4.52 5.55 -3.54
CA PHE A 463 4.65 4.46 -2.55
C PHE A 463 3.31 4.11 -1.89
N ILE A 464 2.55 5.11 -1.44
CA ILE A 464 1.26 4.90 -0.77
C ILE A 464 0.25 4.26 -1.73
N THR A 465 0.25 4.67 -3.00
CA THR A 465 -0.64 4.10 -4.03
C THR A 465 -0.29 2.64 -4.33
N GLY A 466 1.00 2.30 -4.46
CA GLY A 466 1.44 0.93 -4.72
C GLY A 466 1.11 -0.04 -3.58
N LEU A 467 1.39 0.35 -2.32
CA LEU A 467 1.05 -0.46 -1.14
C LEU A 467 -0.46 -0.64 -1.02
N PHE A 468 -1.25 0.39 -1.29
CA PHE A 468 -2.70 0.30 -1.25
C PHE A 468 -3.27 -0.67 -2.30
N ILE A 469 -2.78 -0.62 -3.55
CA ILE A 469 -3.17 -1.56 -4.61
C ILE A 469 -2.74 -3.00 -4.24
N TYR A 470 -1.54 -3.16 -3.71
CA TYR A 470 -1.01 -4.45 -3.28
C TYR A 470 -1.85 -5.07 -2.14
N ALA A 471 -2.17 -4.29 -1.10
CA ALA A 471 -3.05 -4.70 0.01
C ALA A 471 -4.45 -5.10 -0.47
N CYS A 472 -5.03 -4.36 -1.44
CA CYS A 472 -6.30 -4.75 -2.07
C CYS A 472 -6.18 -6.09 -2.81
N GLY A 473 -5.10 -6.27 -3.58
CA GLY A 473 -4.83 -7.54 -4.27
C GLY A 473 -4.71 -8.71 -3.30
N ALA A 474 -3.97 -8.56 -2.21
CA ALA A 474 -3.84 -9.55 -1.15
C ALA A 474 -5.20 -9.89 -0.49
N LEU A 475 -6.08 -8.92 -0.28
CA LEU A 475 -7.44 -9.18 0.22
C LEU A 475 -8.34 -9.90 -0.82
N ILE A 476 -8.13 -9.68 -2.13
CA ILE A 476 -8.88 -10.35 -3.21
C ILE A 476 -8.39 -11.80 -3.43
N PHE A 477 -7.20 -12.18 -2.93
CA PHE A 477 -6.82 -13.59 -2.85
C PHE A 477 -7.72 -14.42 -1.91
N TRP A 478 -8.31 -13.81 -0.86
CA TRP A 478 -9.22 -14.51 0.07
C TRP A 478 -10.48 -15.05 -0.64
N PRO A 479 -11.33 -14.25 -1.31
CA PRO A 479 -12.49 -14.80 -2.04
C PRO A 479 -12.06 -15.77 -3.14
N SER A 480 -10.91 -15.54 -3.78
CA SER A 480 -10.37 -16.46 -4.81
C SER A 480 -10.06 -17.85 -4.24
N ALA A 481 -9.48 -17.93 -3.03
CA ALA A 481 -9.23 -19.18 -2.32
C ALA A 481 -10.50 -19.85 -1.79
N VAL A 482 -11.50 -19.07 -1.37
CA VAL A 482 -12.82 -19.59 -0.92
C VAL A 482 -13.63 -20.16 -2.08
N LEU A 483 -13.59 -19.51 -3.25
CA LEU A 483 -14.30 -19.93 -4.48
C LEU A 483 -13.52 -20.94 -5.34
N THR A 484 -12.28 -21.28 -4.94
CA THR A 484 -11.32 -22.13 -5.69
C THR A 484 -11.22 -21.78 -7.19
N SER A 485 -11.42 -20.50 -7.53
CA SER A 485 -11.79 -20.07 -8.88
C SER A 485 -10.60 -19.51 -9.66
N TYR A 486 -10.21 -20.22 -10.74
CA TYR A 486 -9.05 -19.86 -11.55
C TYR A 486 -9.06 -18.39 -12.05
N PRO A 487 -10.14 -17.86 -12.67
CA PRO A 487 -10.17 -16.45 -13.11
C PRO A 487 -10.02 -15.45 -11.95
N ALA A 488 -10.55 -15.77 -10.77
CA ALA A 488 -10.42 -14.92 -9.59
C ALA A 488 -8.95 -14.87 -9.10
N PHE A 489 -8.25 -16.00 -9.13
CA PHE A 489 -6.80 -16.04 -8.90
C PHE A 489 -6.01 -15.26 -9.96
N THR A 490 -6.35 -15.38 -11.25
CA THR A 490 -5.71 -14.60 -12.33
C THR A 490 -5.84 -13.10 -12.07
N ILE A 491 -7.05 -12.62 -11.72
CA ILE A 491 -7.31 -11.20 -11.39
C ILE A 491 -6.57 -10.78 -10.13
N SER A 492 -6.56 -11.60 -9.07
CA SER A 492 -5.83 -11.32 -7.83
C SER A 492 -4.33 -11.11 -8.07
N ASN A 493 -3.72 -11.99 -8.87
CA ASN A 493 -2.31 -11.90 -9.24
C ASN A 493 -2.00 -10.63 -10.06
N PHE A 494 -2.86 -10.30 -11.03
CA PHE A 494 -2.71 -9.08 -11.84
C PHE A 494 -2.80 -7.80 -10.99
N ILE A 495 -3.73 -7.73 -10.03
CA ILE A 495 -3.86 -6.58 -9.10
C ILE A 495 -2.63 -6.50 -8.19
N VAL A 496 -2.16 -7.62 -7.64
CA VAL A 496 -0.94 -7.69 -6.83
C VAL A 496 0.28 -7.20 -7.61
N GLY A 497 0.57 -7.78 -8.78
CA GLY A 497 1.69 -7.35 -9.63
C GLY A 497 1.58 -5.88 -10.09
N SER A 498 0.34 -5.38 -10.27
CA SER A 498 0.09 -3.97 -10.54
C SER A 498 0.45 -3.05 -9.37
N GLY A 499 0.25 -3.47 -8.11
CA GLY A 499 0.64 -2.69 -6.93
C GLY A 499 2.15 -2.70 -6.70
N LEU A 500 2.76 -3.88 -6.79
CA LEU A 500 4.19 -4.12 -6.59
C LEU A 500 5.05 -3.33 -7.60
N SER A 501 4.66 -3.31 -8.86
CA SER A 501 5.38 -2.59 -9.92
C SER A 501 5.25 -1.07 -9.83
N VAL A 502 4.13 -0.55 -9.30
CA VAL A 502 4.00 0.86 -8.90
C VAL A 502 4.94 1.20 -7.74
N LEU A 503 5.16 0.28 -6.79
CA LEU A 503 6.19 0.45 -5.77
C LEU A 503 7.57 0.51 -6.38
N GLU A 504 7.99 -0.48 -7.17
CA GLU A 504 9.34 -0.53 -7.77
C GLU A 504 9.69 0.72 -8.58
N THR A 505 8.73 1.26 -9.33
CA THR A 505 8.86 2.51 -10.09
C THR A 505 9.40 3.66 -9.23
N ALA A 506 8.84 3.83 -8.03
CA ALA A 506 9.29 4.82 -7.05
C ALA A 506 10.51 4.33 -6.26
N ALA A 507 10.49 3.08 -5.78
CA ALA A 507 11.44 2.54 -4.83
C ALA A 507 12.86 2.44 -5.41
N ASN A 508 13.01 1.83 -6.58
CA ASN A 508 14.32 1.67 -7.22
C ASN A 508 14.89 3.02 -7.66
N SER A 509 14.07 3.90 -8.24
CA SER A 509 14.53 5.23 -8.68
C SER A 509 14.81 6.20 -7.52
N PHE A 510 14.14 6.04 -6.38
CA PHE A 510 14.46 6.79 -5.16
C PHE A 510 15.86 6.48 -4.65
N VAL A 511 16.21 5.19 -4.50
CA VAL A 511 17.52 4.76 -3.98
C VAL A 511 18.67 5.15 -4.90
N VAL A 512 18.44 5.10 -6.22
CA VAL A 512 19.39 5.60 -7.23
C VAL A 512 19.64 7.11 -7.07
N LEU A 513 18.59 7.91 -6.91
CA LEU A 513 18.68 9.39 -6.89
C LEU A 513 19.02 10.00 -5.52
N CYS A 514 18.86 9.26 -4.43
CA CYS A 514 19.12 9.76 -3.08
C CYS A 514 20.62 9.80 -2.80
N GLY A 515 21.26 10.93 -3.15
CA GLY A 515 22.67 11.22 -2.92
C GLY A 515 23.54 11.37 -4.18
N PRO A 516 24.87 11.16 -4.08
CA PRO A 516 25.80 11.23 -5.20
C PRO A 516 25.58 10.09 -6.22
N LEU A 517 25.70 10.38 -7.52
CA LEU A 517 25.48 9.41 -8.61
C LEU A 517 26.65 8.44 -8.81
N GLU A 518 27.82 8.74 -8.25
CA GLU A 518 28.98 7.84 -8.16
C GLU A 518 28.63 6.47 -7.54
N ASN A 519 27.80 6.46 -6.49
CA ASN A 519 27.51 5.27 -5.66
C ASN A 519 26.09 4.71 -5.88
N ALA A 520 25.41 5.06 -6.99
CA ALA A 520 24.00 4.76 -7.20
C ALA A 520 23.73 3.24 -7.36
N GLU A 521 24.54 2.56 -8.16
CA GLU A 521 24.49 1.11 -8.39
C GLU A 521 24.77 0.35 -7.08
N ILE A 522 25.69 0.85 -6.25
CA ILE A 522 26.05 0.27 -4.95
C ILE A 522 24.87 0.39 -3.98
N ARG A 523 24.28 1.58 -3.80
CA ARG A 523 23.10 1.80 -2.94
C ARG A 523 21.92 0.92 -3.33
N LEU A 524 21.63 0.83 -4.63
CA LEU A 524 20.53 0.02 -5.12
C LEU A 524 20.80 -1.47 -4.88
N SER A 525 22.01 -1.96 -5.16
CA SER A 525 22.41 -3.36 -4.95
C SER A 525 22.33 -3.76 -3.47
N ILE A 526 22.77 -2.90 -2.53
CA ILE A 526 22.65 -3.16 -1.10
C ILE A 526 21.18 -3.23 -0.67
N THR A 527 20.35 -2.28 -1.11
CA THR A 527 18.92 -2.25 -0.75
C THR A 527 18.17 -3.48 -1.30
N GLN A 528 18.41 -3.82 -2.56
CA GLN A 528 17.89 -5.02 -3.22
C GLN A 528 18.45 -6.32 -2.58
N GLY A 529 19.66 -6.30 -2.01
CA GLY A 529 20.22 -7.41 -1.23
C GLY A 529 19.46 -7.65 0.08
N VAL A 530 19.14 -6.58 0.81
CA VAL A 530 18.33 -6.66 2.04
C VAL A 530 16.90 -7.13 1.76
N GLN A 531 16.29 -6.71 0.64
CA GLN A 531 15.01 -7.25 0.17
C GLN A 531 15.09 -8.76 -0.09
N ALA A 532 16.15 -9.23 -0.76
CA ALA A 532 16.33 -10.66 -1.06
C ALA A 532 16.50 -11.51 0.21
N ILE A 533 17.23 -11.00 1.22
CA ILE A 533 17.31 -11.62 2.55
C ILE A 533 15.90 -11.77 3.16
N ALA A 534 15.08 -10.73 3.12
CA ALA A 534 13.72 -10.75 3.67
C ALA A 534 12.83 -11.81 2.98
N THR A 535 12.93 -11.93 1.66
CA THR A 535 12.26 -12.97 0.87
C THR A 535 12.66 -14.37 1.37
N VAL A 536 13.96 -14.66 1.52
CA VAL A 536 14.46 -15.96 1.99
C VAL A 536 13.99 -16.29 3.42
N PHE A 537 13.96 -15.32 4.34
CA PHE A 537 13.40 -15.55 5.67
C PHE A 537 11.91 -15.85 5.63
N SER A 538 11.13 -15.16 4.79
CA SER A 538 9.68 -15.36 4.70
C SER A 538 9.28 -16.72 4.10
N THR A 539 9.97 -17.19 3.06
CA THR A 539 9.68 -18.50 2.42
C THR A 539 10.04 -19.67 3.36
N LEU A 540 11.15 -19.54 4.10
CA LEU A 540 11.54 -20.49 5.15
C LEU A 540 10.52 -20.52 6.29
N LEU A 541 10.08 -19.36 6.78
CA LEU A 541 9.06 -19.25 7.83
C LEU A 541 7.73 -19.85 7.38
N ALA A 542 7.27 -19.51 6.16
CA ALA A 542 6.07 -20.04 5.55
C ALA A 542 6.08 -21.58 5.56
N LYS A 543 7.10 -22.21 4.96
CA LYS A 543 7.16 -23.67 4.87
C LYS A 543 7.37 -24.36 6.22
N LYS A 544 8.21 -23.83 7.11
CA LYS A 544 8.57 -24.50 8.38
C LYS A 544 7.64 -24.20 9.56
N VAL A 545 6.77 -23.20 9.48
CA VAL A 545 5.83 -22.85 10.56
C VAL A 545 4.37 -22.95 10.13
N PHE A 546 3.99 -22.39 8.98
CA PHE A 546 2.57 -22.32 8.58
C PHE A 546 2.06 -23.61 7.91
N PHE A 547 2.93 -24.40 7.29
CA PHE A 547 2.58 -25.57 6.46
C PHE A 547 3.01 -26.93 7.03
N THR A 548 3.26 -27.02 8.34
CA THR A 548 3.72 -28.27 8.99
C THR A 548 2.65 -29.37 9.10
N THR A 549 1.35 -29.02 9.01
CA THR A 549 0.23 -29.95 9.19
C THR A 549 -0.78 -29.85 8.04
N VAL A 550 -0.65 -30.73 7.04
CA VAL A 550 -1.56 -30.80 5.89
C VAL A 550 -2.93 -31.32 6.33
N SER A 551 -3.86 -30.40 6.57
CA SER A 551 -5.23 -30.65 6.99
C SER A 551 -6.16 -29.56 6.46
N ILE A 552 -7.48 -29.71 6.60
CA ILE A 552 -8.48 -28.73 6.13
C ILE A 552 -8.22 -27.33 6.72
N SER A 553 -7.68 -27.25 7.94
CA SER A 553 -7.23 -26.03 8.61
C SER A 553 -6.23 -25.19 7.80
N SER A 554 -5.47 -25.81 6.89
CA SER A 554 -4.49 -25.13 6.03
C SER A 554 -5.13 -24.03 5.17
N ILE A 555 -6.30 -24.28 4.58
CA ILE A 555 -7.01 -23.30 3.74
C ILE A 555 -7.45 -22.09 4.57
N ILE A 556 -7.83 -22.31 5.83
CA ILE A 556 -8.21 -21.24 6.78
C ILE A 556 -6.97 -20.44 7.19
N ASN A 557 -5.86 -21.09 7.52
CA ASN A 557 -4.59 -20.44 7.86
C ASN A 557 -4.07 -19.55 6.70
N VAL A 558 -4.19 -20.03 5.46
CA VAL A 558 -3.86 -19.26 4.25
C VAL A 558 -4.69 -17.97 4.14
N GLN A 559 -6.00 -18.03 4.40
CA GLN A 559 -6.89 -16.85 4.42
C GLN A 559 -6.46 -15.81 5.46
N TRP A 560 -6.15 -16.24 6.70
CA TRP A 560 -5.66 -15.35 7.76
C TRP A 560 -4.29 -14.72 7.43
N THR A 561 -3.46 -15.43 6.67
CA THR A 561 -2.15 -14.91 6.26
C THR A 561 -2.29 -13.82 5.20
N TYR A 562 -3.23 -13.95 4.24
CA TYR A 562 -3.56 -12.89 3.28
C TYR A 562 -4.09 -11.61 3.94
N LEU A 563 -4.96 -11.74 4.95
CA LEU A 563 -5.41 -10.59 5.76
C LEU A 563 -4.23 -9.93 6.49
N SER A 564 -3.37 -10.73 7.11
CA SER A 564 -2.22 -10.24 7.88
C SER A 564 -1.26 -9.43 7.01
N ILE A 565 -1.01 -9.89 5.78
CA ILE A 565 -0.26 -9.17 4.74
C ILE A 565 -0.91 -7.81 4.44
N ALA A 566 -2.19 -7.80 4.09
CA ALA A 566 -2.87 -6.55 3.69
C ALA A 566 -2.97 -5.51 4.83
N LEU A 567 -3.18 -5.95 6.07
CA LEU A 567 -3.17 -5.06 7.24
C LEU A 567 -1.77 -4.49 7.49
N PHE A 568 -0.73 -5.30 7.33
CA PHE A 568 0.67 -4.89 7.43
C PHE A 568 1.04 -3.86 6.35
N ASP A 569 0.64 -4.08 5.09
CA ASP A 569 0.87 -3.14 3.99
C ASP A 569 0.10 -1.82 4.18
N ALA A 570 -1.11 -1.87 4.75
CA ALA A 570 -1.87 -0.68 5.12
C ALA A 570 -1.22 0.12 6.28
N ILE A 571 -0.67 -0.57 7.27
CA ILE A 571 0.14 0.04 8.35
C ILE A 571 1.43 0.66 7.77
N LEU A 572 2.09 -0.02 6.85
CA LEU A 572 3.31 0.46 6.18
C LEU A 572 3.01 1.72 5.34
N ALA A 573 1.87 1.77 4.65
CA ALA A 573 1.39 2.95 3.93
C ALA A 573 1.06 4.11 4.89
N LEU A 574 0.53 3.83 6.08
CA LEU A 574 0.27 4.84 7.12
C LEU A 574 1.58 5.39 7.73
N ILE A 575 2.58 4.53 7.98
CA ILE A 575 3.91 4.95 8.43
C ILE A 575 4.55 5.87 7.38
N LEU A 576 4.50 5.46 6.10
CA LEU A 576 4.96 6.29 4.98
C LEU A 576 4.17 7.60 4.83
N TYR A 577 2.89 7.61 5.18
CA TYR A 577 2.10 8.84 5.22
C TYR A 577 2.67 9.87 6.21
N TYR A 578 3.18 9.44 7.37
CA TYR A 578 3.80 10.34 8.34
C TYR A 578 5.29 10.63 8.08
N LEU A 579 6.02 9.70 7.46
CA LEU A 579 7.46 9.82 7.23
C LEU A 579 7.84 11.03 6.32
N PRO A 580 8.80 11.88 6.71
CA PRO A 580 9.31 12.96 5.85
C PRO A 580 10.29 12.43 4.79
N ILE A 581 9.75 11.88 3.70
CA ILE A 581 10.54 11.45 2.53
C ILE A 581 11.04 12.68 1.75
N PRO A 582 12.34 12.79 1.41
CA PRO A 582 12.87 13.85 0.55
C PRO A 582 12.42 13.65 -0.91
N GLU A 583 12.24 14.74 -1.66
CA GLU A 583 11.69 14.72 -3.03
C GLU A 583 12.71 15.26 -4.05
N ALA A 584 12.59 14.81 -5.31
CA ALA A 584 13.30 15.38 -6.46
C ALA A 584 12.29 16.06 -7.41
N PRO A 585 12.12 17.40 -7.37
CA PRO A 585 11.34 18.10 -8.37
C PRO A 585 12.04 18.05 -9.74
N ASP A 586 11.25 17.95 -10.81
CA ASP A 586 11.74 17.72 -12.17
C ASP A 586 12.72 18.81 -12.66
N GLU A 587 12.53 20.04 -12.22
CA GLU A 587 13.43 21.17 -12.47
C GLU A 587 14.83 20.96 -11.89
N SER A 588 14.94 20.35 -10.70
CA SER A 588 16.24 20.04 -10.09
C SER A 588 16.94 18.86 -10.76
N LEU A 589 16.17 17.89 -11.27
CA LEU A 589 16.71 16.82 -12.12
C LEU A 589 17.25 17.40 -13.44
N GLU A 590 16.56 18.36 -14.04
CA GLU A 590 17.03 19.03 -15.27
C GLU A 590 18.22 19.95 -15.00
N ALA A 591 18.20 20.76 -13.94
CA ALA A 591 19.31 21.64 -13.56
C ALA A 591 20.61 20.86 -13.30
N ARG A 592 20.53 19.68 -12.66
CA ARG A 592 21.68 18.78 -12.49
C ARG A 592 22.23 18.26 -13.83
N ASN A 593 21.36 18.02 -14.81
CA ASN A 593 21.73 17.48 -16.14
C ASN A 593 22.33 18.54 -17.08
N ARG A 594 22.00 19.84 -16.91
CA ARG A 594 22.53 20.95 -17.73
C ARG A 594 24.05 21.17 -17.61
N HIS A 595 24.71 20.49 -16.66
CA HIS A 595 26.16 20.57 -16.44
C HIS A 595 26.93 19.30 -16.84
N GLN A 596 26.28 18.33 -17.52
CA GLN A 596 26.91 17.04 -17.85
C GLN A 596 27.37 17.00 -19.33
N ASP A 597 28.69 17.14 -19.56
CA ASP A 597 29.34 17.24 -20.88
C ASP A 597 29.37 15.92 -21.69
N GLY A 598 28.19 15.44 -22.06
CA GLY A 598 27.98 14.27 -22.92
C GLY A 598 26.54 14.11 -23.40
N THR A 599 25.58 14.66 -22.68
CA THR A 599 24.13 14.50 -22.87
C THR A 599 23.62 14.96 -24.24
N SER A 600 24.33 15.86 -24.94
CA SER A 600 23.96 16.36 -26.27
C SER A 600 24.48 15.48 -27.45
N LYS A 601 25.24 14.41 -27.18
CA LYS A 601 25.84 13.60 -28.26
C LYS A 601 24.82 12.64 -28.87
N GLN A 602 24.92 12.46 -30.19
CA GLN A 602 24.08 11.53 -30.96
C GLN A 602 24.84 10.25 -31.30
N VAL A 603 24.10 9.16 -31.49
CA VAL A 603 24.56 7.88 -32.05
C VAL A 603 23.51 7.46 -33.08
N LEU A 604 23.92 7.20 -34.33
CA LEU A 604 23.01 6.92 -35.45
C LEU A 604 21.90 7.99 -35.62
N GLY A 605 22.26 9.27 -35.43
CA GLY A 605 21.32 10.42 -35.49
C GLY A 605 20.37 10.57 -34.29
N LEU A 606 20.26 9.55 -33.42
CA LEU A 606 19.42 9.59 -32.23
C LEU A 606 20.19 10.13 -31.02
N PRO A 607 19.57 10.90 -30.11
CA PRO A 607 20.23 11.35 -28.88
C PRO A 607 20.60 10.14 -28.02
N ILE A 608 21.86 10.05 -27.58
CA ILE A 608 22.42 8.84 -26.97
C ILE A 608 21.64 8.37 -25.74
N ILE A 609 21.05 9.30 -24.99
CA ILE A 609 20.23 9.05 -23.81
C ILE A 609 19.10 8.05 -24.11
N TRP A 610 18.40 8.23 -25.23
CA TRP A 610 17.27 7.38 -25.63
C TRP A 610 17.74 6.03 -26.17
N VAL A 611 18.90 5.97 -26.83
CA VAL A 611 19.53 4.70 -27.27
C VAL A 611 19.94 3.87 -26.06
N THR A 612 20.61 4.48 -25.09
CA THR A 612 21.00 3.85 -23.82
C THR A 612 19.77 3.39 -23.03
N LEU A 613 18.70 4.20 -22.96
CA LEU A 613 17.45 3.81 -22.29
C LEU A 613 16.73 2.66 -23.00
N ALA A 614 16.68 2.64 -24.33
CA ALA A 614 16.02 1.60 -25.11
C ALA A 614 16.77 0.25 -25.02
N LEU A 615 18.10 0.27 -25.18
CA LEU A 615 18.92 -0.94 -25.00
C LEU A 615 18.91 -1.42 -23.54
N GLY A 616 18.91 -0.51 -22.58
CA GLY A 616 18.74 -0.84 -21.16
C GLY A 616 17.37 -1.46 -20.86
N PHE A 617 16.28 -0.94 -21.42
CA PHE A 617 14.94 -1.52 -21.32
C PHE A 617 14.89 -2.94 -21.89
N SER A 618 15.41 -3.15 -23.11
CA SER A 618 15.44 -4.49 -23.72
C SER A 618 16.32 -5.47 -22.93
N SER A 619 17.45 -5.01 -22.41
CA SER A 619 18.33 -5.81 -21.56
C SER A 619 17.65 -6.18 -20.24
N GLN A 620 16.96 -5.24 -19.58
CA GLN A 620 16.19 -5.48 -18.36
C GLN A 620 15.03 -6.46 -18.60
N TYR A 621 14.33 -6.33 -19.74
CA TYR A 621 13.21 -7.20 -20.11
C TYR A 621 13.66 -8.63 -20.36
N LEU A 622 14.75 -8.81 -21.12
CA LEU A 622 15.34 -10.12 -21.40
C LEU A 622 16.01 -10.73 -20.16
N TYR A 623 16.59 -9.92 -19.29
CA TYR A 623 17.10 -10.34 -17.98
C TYR A 623 15.97 -10.90 -17.09
N VAL A 624 14.88 -10.14 -16.84
CA VAL A 624 13.80 -10.63 -15.97
C VAL A 624 13.08 -11.82 -16.60
N ALA A 625 12.87 -11.82 -17.91
CA ALA A 625 12.36 -12.99 -18.62
C ALA A 625 13.21 -14.25 -18.37
N SER A 626 14.53 -14.10 -18.35
CA SER A 626 15.48 -15.19 -18.06
C SER A 626 15.37 -15.65 -16.60
N GLN A 627 15.34 -14.70 -15.67
CA GLN A 627 15.19 -14.95 -14.23
C GLN A 627 13.93 -15.78 -13.92
N GLU A 628 12.79 -15.43 -14.53
CA GLU A 628 11.54 -16.14 -14.30
C GLU A 628 11.45 -17.47 -15.05
N ILE A 629 12.02 -17.58 -16.26
CA ILE A 629 12.25 -18.88 -16.91
C ILE A 629 13.01 -19.81 -15.96
N PHE A 630 14.15 -19.34 -15.44
CA PHE A 630 15.05 -20.13 -14.63
C PHE A 630 14.41 -20.52 -13.29
N SER A 631 13.75 -19.59 -12.60
CA SER A 631 13.07 -19.84 -11.33
C SER A 631 11.91 -20.84 -11.48
N THR A 632 11.07 -20.67 -12.50
CA THR A 632 9.92 -21.57 -12.74
C THR A 632 10.34 -22.98 -13.18
N SER A 633 11.45 -23.14 -13.91
CA SER A 633 11.94 -24.46 -14.34
C SER A 633 12.86 -25.17 -13.34
N PHE A 634 13.31 -24.50 -12.27
CA PHE A 634 14.35 -25.01 -11.36
C PHE A 634 13.96 -26.33 -10.66
N ASP A 635 12.72 -26.44 -10.17
CA ASP A 635 12.26 -27.68 -9.51
C ASP A 635 12.24 -28.86 -10.49
N SER A 636 11.70 -28.64 -11.70
CA SER A 636 11.72 -29.64 -12.76
C SER A 636 13.15 -30.03 -13.16
N LEU A 637 14.10 -29.08 -13.18
CA LEU A 637 15.51 -29.38 -13.43
C LEU A 637 16.08 -30.30 -12.35
N VAL A 638 15.88 -29.99 -11.06
CA VAL A 638 16.38 -30.83 -9.96
C VAL A 638 15.76 -32.23 -10.02
N GLN A 639 14.44 -32.33 -10.20
CA GLN A 639 13.73 -33.61 -10.27
C GLN A 639 14.14 -34.46 -11.49
N THR A 640 14.33 -33.84 -12.66
CA THR A 640 14.79 -34.55 -13.88
C THR A 640 16.24 -35.03 -13.71
N THR A 641 17.10 -34.17 -13.17
CA THR A 641 18.55 -34.30 -13.30
C THR A 641 19.22 -34.99 -12.11
N TYR A 642 18.59 -35.01 -10.93
CA TYR A 642 19.06 -35.75 -9.76
C TYR A 642 17.88 -36.36 -8.94
N PRO A 643 17.12 -37.33 -9.49
CA PRO A 643 15.85 -37.80 -8.92
C PRO A 643 15.92 -38.49 -7.54
N ARG A 644 17.12 -38.80 -7.04
CA ARG A 644 17.37 -39.50 -5.76
C ARG A 644 18.21 -38.63 -4.80
N SER A 645 18.01 -37.32 -4.83
CA SER A 645 18.69 -36.38 -3.93
C SER A 645 18.32 -36.62 -2.46
N ARG A 646 19.31 -36.49 -1.55
CA ARG A 646 19.05 -36.43 -0.08
C ARG A 646 18.44 -35.10 0.38
N ILE A 647 18.42 -34.10 -0.50
CA ILE A 647 18.02 -32.71 -0.25
C ILE A 647 16.81 -32.42 -1.16
N SER A 648 15.78 -31.73 -0.67
CA SER A 648 14.58 -31.42 -1.47
C SER A 648 14.89 -30.34 -2.52
N SER A 649 14.21 -30.35 -3.67
CA SER A 649 14.29 -29.25 -4.66
C SER A 649 14.05 -27.88 -4.04
N PHE A 650 13.14 -27.79 -3.06
CA PHE A 650 12.87 -26.56 -2.31
C PHE A 650 14.09 -26.08 -1.51
N ASP A 651 14.86 -26.99 -0.93
CA ASP A 651 16.04 -26.65 -0.15
C ASP A 651 17.16 -26.17 -1.08
N TYR A 652 17.33 -26.81 -2.25
CA TYR A 652 18.20 -26.32 -3.32
C TYR A 652 17.77 -24.93 -3.85
N MET A 653 16.47 -24.69 -4.03
CA MET A 653 15.93 -23.39 -4.44
C MET A 653 16.15 -22.33 -3.35
N THR A 654 16.04 -22.71 -2.07
CA THR A 654 16.34 -21.84 -0.93
C THR A 654 17.83 -21.47 -0.88
N ILE A 655 18.73 -22.43 -1.16
CA ILE A 655 20.17 -22.19 -1.32
C ILE A 655 20.42 -21.25 -2.50
N GLY A 656 19.71 -21.43 -3.63
CA GLY A 656 19.75 -20.53 -4.79
C GLY A 656 19.37 -19.10 -4.46
N HIS A 657 18.22 -18.89 -3.80
CA HIS A 657 17.77 -17.55 -3.37
C HIS A 657 18.69 -16.93 -2.31
N ALA A 658 19.28 -17.73 -1.41
CA ALA A 658 20.29 -17.25 -0.46
C ALA A 658 21.59 -16.82 -1.17
N LEU A 659 22.03 -17.59 -2.18
CA LEU A 659 23.20 -17.27 -2.99
C LEU A 659 22.98 -16.04 -3.89
N PHE A 660 21.77 -15.86 -4.42
CA PHE A 660 21.32 -14.64 -5.11
C PHE A 660 21.35 -13.43 -4.17
N ALA A 661 20.87 -13.58 -2.93
CA ALA A 661 20.94 -12.51 -1.92
C ALA A 661 22.40 -12.14 -1.58
N VAL A 662 23.27 -13.12 -1.34
CA VAL A 662 24.72 -12.89 -1.13
C VAL A 662 25.38 -12.24 -2.37
N GLY A 663 25.00 -12.68 -3.57
CA GLY A 663 25.48 -12.12 -4.84
C GLY A 663 25.20 -10.63 -5.01
N ARG A 664 24.09 -10.12 -4.47
CA ARG A 664 23.79 -8.67 -4.46
C ARG A 664 24.77 -7.87 -3.61
N PHE A 665 25.20 -8.40 -2.46
CA PHE A 665 26.25 -7.77 -1.65
C PHE A 665 27.64 -7.92 -2.28
N LEU A 666 27.94 -9.08 -2.90
CA LEU A 666 29.19 -9.28 -3.64
C LEU A 666 29.29 -8.35 -4.86
N THR A 667 28.17 -8.11 -5.54
CA THR A 667 28.05 -7.13 -6.62
C THR A 667 28.34 -5.72 -6.09
N ALA A 668 27.69 -5.33 -4.98
CA ALA A 668 27.90 -4.02 -4.35
C ALA A 668 29.38 -3.82 -3.96
N LEU A 669 30.04 -4.84 -3.40
CA LEU A 669 31.47 -4.82 -3.08
C LEU A 669 32.33 -4.71 -4.35
N THR A 670 32.01 -5.45 -5.41
CA THR A 670 32.75 -5.42 -6.69
C THR A 670 32.64 -4.05 -7.37
N LEU A 671 31.48 -3.40 -7.26
CA LEU A 671 31.23 -2.05 -7.78
C LEU A 671 32.02 -0.95 -7.05
N CYS A 672 32.57 -1.21 -5.85
CA CYS A 672 33.51 -0.30 -5.20
C CYS A 672 34.88 -0.23 -5.91
N PHE A 673 35.24 -1.25 -6.69
CA PHE A 673 36.55 -1.38 -7.34
C PHE A 673 36.48 -1.33 -8.88
N LEU A 674 35.40 -1.85 -9.47
CA LEU A 674 35.23 -1.96 -10.93
C LEU A 674 34.06 -1.12 -11.43
N LYS A 675 34.25 -0.47 -12.59
CA LYS A 675 33.19 0.32 -13.23
C LYS A 675 31.96 -0.56 -13.56
N PRO A 676 30.72 -0.09 -13.35
CA PRO A 676 29.50 -0.88 -13.53
C PRO A 676 29.40 -1.64 -14.85
N ARG A 677 29.86 -1.05 -15.96
CA ARG A 677 29.87 -1.69 -17.29
C ARG A 677 30.69 -2.97 -17.38
N TYR A 678 31.75 -3.13 -16.57
CA TYR A 678 32.58 -4.32 -16.56
C TYR A 678 31.96 -5.42 -15.69
N VAL A 679 31.41 -5.04 -14.53
CA VAL A 679 30.67 -5.95 -13.65
C VAL A 679 29.46 -6.55 -14.39
N LEU A 680 28.72 -5.73 -15.13
CA LEU A 680 27.59 -6.20 -15.96
C LEU A 680 28.04 -7.13 -17.11
N MET A 681 29.19 -6.87 -17.74
CA MET A 681 29.73 -7.75 -18.78
C MET A 681 30.12 -9.12 -18.19
N ILE A 682 30.82 -9.13 -17.06
CA ILE A 682 31.21 -10.37 -16.36
C ILE A 682 29.97 -11.15 -15.91
N ALA A 683 28.93 -10.46 -15.42
CA ALA A 683 27.65 -11.08 -15.07
C ALA A 683 27.01 -11.79 -16.27
N TYR A 684 26.87 -11.12 -17.43
CA TYR A 684 26.29 -11.74 -18.63
C TYR A 684 27.12 -12.90 -19.19
N ILE A 685 28.46 -12.78 -19.20
CA ILE A 685 29.34 -13.89 -19.60
C ILE A 685 29.15 -15.09 -18.65
N GLY A 686 29.09 -14.84 -17.34
CA GLY A 686 28.80 -15.87 -16.34
C GLY A 686 27.45 -16.56 -16.58
N MET A 687 26.36 -15.79 -16.66
CA MET A 687 25.00 -16.32 -16.90
C MET A 687 24.94 -17.19 -18.17
N ILE A 688 25.54 -16.75 -19.28
CA ILE A 688 25.58 -17.52 -20.55
C ILE A 688 26.40 -18.80 -20.38
N VAL A 689 27.62 -18.72 -19.85
CA VAL A 689 28.53 -19.88 -19.72
C VAL A 689 27.95 -20.93 -18.75
N PHE A 690 27.49 -20.53 -17.57
CA PHE A 690 26.93 -21.46 -16.59
C PHE A 690 25.61 -22.08 -17.08
N THR A 691 24.79 -21.35 -17.86
CA THR A 691 23.61 -21.95 -18.52
C THR A 691 24.00 -23.01 -19.56
N ILE A 692 25.00 -22.74 -20.41
CA ILE A 692 25.46 -23.71 -21.43
C ILE A 692 26.03 -24.98 -20.78
N ILE A 693 26.76 -24.85 -19.66
CA ILE A 693 27.28 -26.01 -18.93
C ILE A 693 26.15 -26.75 -18.20
N CYS A 694 25.20 -26.03 -17.59
CA CYS A 694 24.01 -26.62 -16.95
C CYS A 694 23.19 -27.47 -17.93
N MET A 695 22.94 -26.95 -19.15
CA MET A 695 22.24 -27.67 -20.22
C MET A 695 22.97 -28.96 -20.68
N LYS A 696 24.30 -29.01 -20.53
CA LYS A 696 25.16 -30.14 -20.97
C LYS A 696 25.59 -31.09 -19.86
N THR A 697 25.21 -30.84 -18.60
CA THR A 697 25.63 -31.66 -17.45
C THR A 697 24.45 -32.30 -16.75
N SER A 698 24.73 -33.33 -15.94
CA SER A 698 23.72 -34.10 -15.20
C SER A 698 24.12 -34.26 -13.73
N SER A 699 23.22 -34.80 -12.90
CA SER A 699 23.44 -34.99 -11.46
C SER A 699 23.78 -33.68 -10.74
N VAL A 700 24.48 -33.78 -9.60
CA VAL A 700 24.89 -32.66 -8.73
C VAL A 700 25.60 -31.54 -9.49
N THR A 701 26.37 -31.86 -10.54
CA THR A 701 27.08 -30.86 -11.37
C THR A 701 26.13 -29.87 -12.02
N ALA A 702 25.01 -30.33 -12.59
CA ALA A 702 24.03 -29.44 -13.20
C ALA A 702 23.40 -28.49 -12.16
N ILE A 703 23.09 -29.01 -10.98
CA ILE A 703 22.56 -28.21 -9.86
C ILE A 703 23.60 -27.17 -9.40
N ALA A 704 24.88 -27.54 -9.33
CA ALA A 704 25.95 -26.60 -9.00
C ALA A 704 26.09 -25.49 -10.05
N MET A 705 26.00 -25.81 -11.35
CA MET A 705 26.01 -24.80 -12.41
C MET A 705 24.76 -23.89 -12.34
N ALA A 706 23.58 -24.45 -12.05
CA ALA A 706 22.36 -23.68 -11.83
C ALA A 706 22.49 -22.71 -10.63
N LEU A 707 23.10 -23.15 -9.52
CA LEU A 707 23.39 -22.25 -8.40
C LEU A 707 24.36 -21.11 -8.79
N MET A 708 25.32 -21.36 -9.69
CA MET A 708 26.17 -20.28 -10.22
C MET A 708 25.38 -19.26 -11.07
N ILE A 709 24.29 -19.65 -11.75
CA ILE A 709 23.42 -18.70 -12.47
C ILE A 709 22.84 -17.68 -11.49
N TYR A 710 22.23 -18.13 -10.38
CA TYR A 710 21.72 -17.25 -9.31
C TYR A 710 22.78 -16.26 -8.80
N LEU A 711 24.05 -16.69 -8.69
CA LEU A 711 25.13 -15.81 -8.24
C LEU A 711 25.43 -14.68 -9.24
N PHE A 712 25.59 -14.99 -10.52
CA PHE A 712 25.91 -13.98 -11.55
C PHE A 712 24.71 -13.10 -11.93
N GLU A 713 23.50 -13.64 -11.84
CA GLU A 713 22.25 -12.93 -12.12
C GLU A 713 21.95 -11.83 -11.08
N SER A 714 22.20 -12.14 -9.79
CA SER A 714 21.90 -11.34 -8.60
C SER A 714 21.96 -9.81 -8.75
N GLY A 715 23.04 -9.30 -9.34
CA GLY A 715 23.38 -7.88 -9.43
C GLY A 715 22.97 -7.16 -10.71
N ALA A 716 22.65 -7.88 -11.79
CA ALA A 716 22.50 -7.27 -13.11
C ALA A 716 21.29 -6.31 -13.18
N PHE A 717 20.15 -6.68 -12.57
CA PHE A 717 18.97 -5.81 -12.40
C PHE A 717 19.35 -4.41 -11.89
N SER A 718 20.10 -4.35 -10.79
CA SER A 718 20.46 -3.10 -10.12
C SER A 718 21.38 -2.22 -10.98
N ILE A 719 22.30 -2.86 -11.71
CA ILE A 719 23.23 -2.15 -12.60
C ILE A 719 22.51 -1.62 -13.84
N ILE A 720 21.69 -2.43 -14.51
CA ILE A 720 20.92 -2.02 -15.70
C ILE A 720 19.96 -0.88 -15.36
N PHE A 721 19.19 -1.01 -14.28
CA PHE A 721 18.23 0.00 -13.85
C PHE A 721 18.92 1.34 -13.53
N ALA A 722 20.00 1.33 -12.74
CA ALA A 722 20.70 2.54 -12.34
C ALA A 722 21.41 3.22 -13.53
N ILE A 723 22.10 2.47 -14.40
CA ILE A 723 22.74 3.00 -15.61
C ILE A 723 21.71 3.67 -16.53
N SER A 724 20.55 3.04 -16.71
CA SER A 724 19.49 3.53 -17.62
C SER A 724 18.85 4.86 -17.19
N LEU A 725 19.12 5.34 -15.97
CA LEU A 725 18.66 6.65 -15.47
C LEU A 725 19.71 7.77 -15.64
N ARG A 726 20.96 7.45 -16.00
CA ARG A 726 22.07 8.42 -16.12
C ARG A 726 21.86 9.36 -17.32
N GLY A 727 21.82 10.66 -17.07
CA GLY A 727 21.64 11.71 -18.09
C GLY A 727 20.18 12.01 -18.50
N MET A 728 19.17 11.39 -17.88
CA MET A 728 17.75 11.56 -18.25
C MET A 728 17.12 12.91 -17.84
N GLY A 729 17.66 13.59 -16.81
CA GLY A 729 17.18 14.90 -16.32
C GLY A 729 15.68 14.95 -16.03
N ARG A 730 14.95 15.90 -16.63
CA ARG A 730 13.48 16.05 -16.55
C ARG A 730 12.69 14.76 -16.85
N HIS A 731 13.29 13.80 -17.55
CA HIS A 731 12.67 12.56 -17.97
C HIS A 731 12.97 11.37 -17.06
N THR A 732 13.83 11.51 -16.03
CA THR A 732 14.24 10.39 -15.15
C THR A 732 13.06 9.64 -14.53
N LYS A 733 12.01 10.34 -14.05
CA LYS A 733 10.78 9.70 -13.53
C LYS A 733 10.01 8.89 -14.58
N THR A 734 10.14 9.21 -15.86
CA THR A 734 9.54 8.43 -16.96
C THR A 734 10.44 7.26 -17.38
N ALA A 735 11.77 7.45 -17.38
CA ALA A 735 12.71 6.34 -17.55
C ALA A 735 12.56 5.29 -16.44
N ALA A 736 12.34 5.70 -15.19
CA ALA A 736 12.05 4.81 -14.07
C ALA A 736 10.79 3.96 -14.28
N SER A 737 9.68 4.55 -14.76
CA SER A 737 8.47 3.80 -15.10
C SER A 737 8.66 2.85 -16.29
N LEU A 738 9.50 3.20 -17.27
CA LEU A 738 9.84 2.31 -18.38
C LEU A 738 10.67 1.12 -17.89
N GLN A 739 11.70 1.36 -17.08
CA GLN A 739 12.54 0.30 -16.49
C GLN A 739 11.76 -0.61 -15.54
N ALA A 740 10.75 -0.10 -14.82
CA ALA A 740 9.83 -0.93 -14.05
C ALA A 740 8.88 -1.76 -14.93
N THR A 741 8.42 -1.24 -16.07
CA THR A 741 7.65 -2.02 -17.06
C THR A 741 8.46 -3.12 -17.74
N ALA A 742 9.78 -2.96 -17.86
CA ALA A 742 10.64 -4.02 -18.41
C ALA A 742 10.56 -5.34 -17.62
N VAL A 743 10.29 -5.27 -16.31
CA VAL A 743 10.09 -6.45 -15.43
C VAL A 743 8.90 -7.32 -15.89
N GLY A 744 8.00 -6.79 -16.72
CA GLY A 744 6.95 -7.57 -17.41
C GLY A 744 7.47 -8.68 -18.34
N GLY A 745 8.78 -8.77 -18.60
CA GLY A 745 9.39 -9.84 -19.40
C GLY A 745 9.11 -11.27 -18.90
N GLY A 746 8.90 -11.43 -17.58
CA GLY A 746 8.46 -12.71 -16.98
C GLY A 746 7.08 -13.19 -17.45
N ALA A 747 6.26 -12.34 -18.07
CA ALA A 747 4.89 -12.71 -18.43
C ALA A 747 4.76 -13.73 -19.57
N PHE A 748 5.69 -13.73 -20.55
CA PHE A 748 5.49 -14.44 -21.82
C PHE A 748 6.56 -15.48 -22.15
N LEU A 749 7.83 -15.19 -21.86
CA LEU A 749 8.94 -16.06 -22.27
C LEU A 749 9.02 -17.40 -21.51
N PRO A 750 8.54 -17.54 -20.26
CA PRO A 750 8.36 -18.86 -19.63
C PRO A 750 7.49 -19.84 -20.43
N PHE A 751 6.46 -19.38 -21.16
CA PHE A 751 5.66 -20.29 -22.02
C PHE A 751 6.48 -20.90 -23.15
N ALA A 752 7.46 -20.17 -23.69
CA ALA A 752 8.35 -20.68 -24.72
C ALA A 752 9.30 -21.74 -24.15
N GLN A 753 9.88 -21.53 -22.97
CA GLN A 753 10.65 -22.57 -22.29
C GLN A 753 9.79 -23.80 -21.97
N TYR A 754 8.56 -23.62 -21.49
CA TYR A 754 7.69 -24.75 -21.15
C TYR A 754 7.34 -25.59 -22.39
N ALA A 755 7.02 -24.96 -23.52
CA ALA A 755 6.79 -25.64 -24.80
C ALA A 755 8.02 -26.43 -25.30
N VAL A 756 9.23 -25.89 -25.12
CA VAL A 756 10.47 -26.62 -25.46
C VAL A 756 10.72 -27.77 -24.47
N SER A 757 10.41 -27.60 -23.18
CA SER A 757 10.58 -28.66 -22.17
C SER A 757 9.68 -29.88 -22.43
N LEU A 758 8.46 -29.65 -22.93
CA LEU A 758 7.51 -30.72 -23.29
C LEU A 758 7.91 -31.49 -24.55
N SER A 759 8.69 -30.88 -25.45
CA SER A 759 9.06 -31.47 -26.75
C SER A 759 10.47 -32.04 -26.80
N HIS A 760 11.42 -31.46 -26.06
CA HIS A 760 12.84 -31.80 -26.09
C HIS A 760 13.44 -32.07 -24.69
N GLY A 761 12.62 -32.04 -23.64
CA GLY A 761 13.03 -32.29 -22.26
C GLY A 761 13.58 -31.08 -21.51
N THR A 762 13.56 -31.16 -20.17
CA THR A 762 13.89 -30.07 -19.26
C THR A 762 15.26 -29.46 -19.53
N SER A 763 16.30 -30.28 -19.69
CA SER A 763 17.68 -29.77 -19.86
C SER A 763 17.85 -28.98 -21.16
N TYR A 764 17.30 -29.44 -22.29
CA TYR A 764 17.39 -28.73 -23.57
C TYR A 764 16.60 -27.40 -23.56
N SER A 765 15.53 -27.31 -22.76
CA SER A 765 14.74 -26.08 -22.64
C SER A 765 15.54 -24.86 -22.16
N TYR A 766 16.70 -25.07 -21.52
CA TYR A 766 17.64 -24.01 -21.13
C TYR A 766 18.33 -23.36 -22.34
N ALA A 767 18.20 -23.90 -23.57
CA ALA A 767 18.59 -23.20 -24.79
C ALA A 767 17.83 -21.86 -24.97
N VAL A 768 16.58 -21.78 -24.51
CA VAL A 768 15.82 -20.51 -24.48
C VAL A 768 16.52 -19.49 -23.57
N LEU A 769 16.99 -19.94 -22.41
CA LEU A 769 17.70 -19.13 -21.42
C LEU A 769 19.07 -18.64 -21.94
N VAL A 770 19.79 -19.47 -22.71
CA VAL A 770 21.01 -19.04 -23.43
C VAL A 770 20.69 -17.94 -24.43
N ALA A 771 19.60 -18.08 -25.20
CA ALA A 771 19.22 -17.10 -26.22
C ALA A 771 18.80 -15.76 -25.60
N THR A 772 18.00 -15.75 -24.53
CA THR A 772 17.55 -14.53 -23.85
C THR A 772 18.70 -13.80 -23.16
N PHE A 773 19.60 -14.50 -22.46
CA PHE A 773 20.81 -13.88 -21.91
C PHE A 773 21.75 -13.35 -23.00
N SER A 774 21.92 -14.06 -24.12
CA SER A 774 22.76 -13.61 -25.25
C SER A 774 22.21 -12.34 -25.90
N ALA A 775 20.89 -12.24 -26.07
CA ALA A 775 20.25 -11.02 -26.56
C ALA A 775 20.31 -9.87 -25.53
N GLY A 776 20.18 -10.17 -24.23
CA GLY A 776 20.36 -9.18 -23.15
C GLY A 776 21.77 -8.60 -23.07
N ALA A 777 22.79 -9.40 -23.43
CA ALA A 777 24.21 -9.01 -23.45
C ALA A 777 24.56 -7.94 -24.50
N ILE A 778 23.68 -7.65 -25.47
CA ILE A 778 23.85 -6.56 -26.44
C ILE A 778 24.06 -5.20 -25.72
N PHE A 779 23.43 -5.00 -24.56
CA PHE A 779 23.58 -3.76 -23.79
C PHE A 779 24.98 -3.59 -23.16
N PRO A 780 25.53 -4.52 -22.33
CA PRO A 780 26.91 -4.41 -21.87
C PRO A 780 27.94 -4.40 -23.02
N LEU A 781 27.68 -5.05 -24.16
CA LEU A 781 28.50 -4.90 -25.37
C LEU A 781 28.49 -3.44 -25.87
N TYR A 782 27.31 -2.85 -26.08
CA TYR A 782 27.17 -1.43 -26.45
C TYR A 782 27.90 -0.49 -25.48
N LEU A 783 27.72 -0.67 -24.16
CA LEU A 783 28.37 0.14 -23.13
C LEU A 783 29.91 0.00 -23.11
N ASN A 784 30.46 -1.16 -23.50
CA ASN A 784 31.90 -1.41 -23.54
C ASN A 784 32.54 -1.18 -24.91
N LEU A 785 31.76 -1.00 -25.98
CA LEU A 785 32.25 -0.63 -27.30
C LEU A 785 32.16 0.89 -27.53
N VAL A 786 30.96 1.48 -27.46
CA VAL A 786 30.69 2.85 -27.94
C VAL A 786 31.33 3.93 -27.04
N PRO A 787 32.29 4.74 -27.55
CA PRO A 787 32.99 5.74 -26.73
C PRO A 787 32.11 6.84 -26.14
N ALA A 788 31.02 7.20 -26.82
CA ALA A 788 30.05 8.17 -26.32
C ALA A 788 29.23 7.59 -25.15
N ALA A 789 28.83 6.31 -25.22
CA ALA A 789 28.07 5.65 -24.16
C ALA A 789 28.91 5.58 -22.88
N LYS A 790 30.19 5.19 -22.98
CA LYS A 790 31.17 5.20 -21.88
C LYS A 790 31.20 6.53 -21.12
N ARG A 791 31.13 7.66 -21.83
CA ARG A 791 31.12 9.01 -21.21
C ARG A 791 29.78 9.41 -20.60
N GLN A 792 28.66 8.84 -21.06
CA GLN A 792 27.34 9.02 -20.42
C GLN A 792 27.23 8.20 -19.12
N VAL A 793 27.73 6.96 -19.12
CA VAL A 793 27.41 5.99 -18.07
C VAL A 793 28.48 5.84 -16.98
N ASP A 794 29.76 6.12 -17.25
CA ASP A 794 30.79 5.99 -16.22
C ASP A 794 30.53 6.95 -15.05
N PRO A 795 30.65 6.50 -13.79
CA PRO A 795 30.63 7.42 -12.65
C PRO A 795 31.85 8.35 -12.69
N VAL A 796 31.61 9.65 -12.51
CA VAL A 796 32.65 10.69 -12.38
C VAL A 796 32.94 10.86 -10.89
N PRO A 797 34.15 10.53 -10.40
CA PRO A 797 34.50 10.69 -8.99
C PRO A 797 34.39 12.15 -8.54
N HIS A 798 33.88 12.37 -7.32
CA HIS A 798 33.88 13.68 -6.65
C HIS A 798 33.09 14.81 -7.33
N GLU A 799 32.27 14.53 -8.36
CA GLU A 799 31.38 15.49 -9.05
C GLU A 799 30.55 16.36 -8.08
N HIS A 800 30.18 15.79 -6.93
CA HIS A 800 29.41 16.45 -5.88
C HIS A 800 30.18 17.61 -5.21
N PHE A 801 31.51 17.49 -5.03
CA PHE A 801 32.34 18.53 -4.42
C PHE A 801 32.56 19.73 -5.36
N GLY A 802 32.76 19.49 -6.65
CA GLY A 802 32.90 20.56 -7.65
C GLY A 802 31.66 21.44 -7.75
N ASN A 803 30.47 20.84 -7.65
CA ASN A 803 29.20 21.56 -7.58
C ASN A 803 28.99 22.30 -6.25
N SER A 804 29.49 21.78 -5.13
CA SER A 804 29.47 22.49 -3.84
C SER A 804 30.31 23.77 -3.86
N HIS A 805 31.57 23.68 -4.31
CA HIS A 805 32.44 24.87 -4.45
C HIS A 805 31.90 25.88 -5.46
N ARG A 806 31.35 25.44 -6.60
CA ARG A 806 30.67 26.35 -7.55
C ARG A 806 29.46 27.05 -6.93
N ARG A 807 28.65 26.38 -6.10
CA ARG A 807 27.53 27.02 -5.38
C ARG A 807 27.99 28.03 -4.34
N HIS A 808 29.06 27.75 -3.59
CA HIS A 808 29.65 28.77 -2.70
C HIS A 808 30.12 30.01 -3.48
N HIS A 809 30.78 29.83 -4.62
CA HIS A 809 31.17 30.95 -5.48
C HIS A 809 29.99 31.70 -6.11
N MET A 810 28.90 31.01 -6.50
CA MET A 810 27.69 31.68 -7.00
C MET A 810 26.98 32.46 -5.89
N ASN A 811 26.84 31.89 -4.69
CA ASN A 811 26.22 32.58 -3.55
C ASN A 811 27.05 33.77 -3.05
N GLN A 812 28.39 33.74 -3.18
CA GLN A 812 29.21 34.94 -2.97
C GLN A 812 28.97 35.98 -4.08
N LYS A 813 28.82 35.56 -5.34
CA LYS A 813 28.51 36.45 -6.48
C LYS A 813 27.05 36.94 -6.54
N SER A 814 26.19 36.55 -5.60
CA SER A 814 24.84 37.09 -5.41
C SER A 814 24.69 37.93 -4.14
N VAL A 815 25.82 38.28 -3.50
CA VAL A 815 25.92 39.08 -2.26
C VAL A 815 26.94 40.24 -2.44
N CYS A 816 27.46 40.41 -3.67
CA CYS A 816 28.25 41.55 -4.13
C CYS A 816 27.53 42.22 -5.30
#